data_AF-A0A921MSR6-F1
#
_entry.id   AF-A0A921MSR6-F1
#
_cell.length_a   1.000
_cell.length_b   1.000
_cell.length_c   1.000
_cell.angle_alpha   90.00
_cell.angle_beta   90.00
_cell.angle_gamma   90.00
#
_symmetry.space_group_name_H-M   'P 1'
#
loop_
_entity.id
_entity.type
_entity.pdbx_description
1 polymer ?
#
loop_
_entity_poly.entity_id
_entity_poly.type
_entity_poly.pdbx_seq_one_letter_code
_entity_poly.pdbx_strand_id
1 'polypeptide(L)'
;MIKYLKYIAIAAISLMAVTGCQDEPEDSFSTAPVAPSLQNNGSILMTQNTMDEPIRWAWTAARFLKGDVTYSLFVRYEEEEPVQVGQSTTALTLTMGKTEFRTLLEGITAIPENSTFDLNFYVEAADTEAVYKSAELMMTVYSYGNFISAVATPAESEVTLDINNLTEELTLLTWEPARLNYNEAITYDVLISCGGGEPLVAATGLTETSCTFTVDTWNELFVSAGAVEGAASEVTFTVKAYSPSCEEGLPSSPVTMTVTTYKANFPYYVYLKGTDKQIPQSWSQKGLFECFINFTGAATFTFEDRDAQVEYGGDAQFADDANGNLVASGALTESGSAISVKTGLYRVSANLKFKTFILVKIESMGMIGNATPGGWDAETPMTYDVASNTFTLKTTLTEGGEYKYRANNNWGYAIDGEGSFSDGTPNIVFDKATGEYNVTLDVSKHPYMAKIVSAAFPTEEFIYVPGNHQAWDPATAPALRSLEMNGIYTGFSRLDGEFKFTLARNWEDGEYNSTHFTDYSEGLAPASGSTNINMANPGFYYIEADVMTQSLKATLIESWGLIGAATPGGWDSETAMTYDAEKGCWSCTVALTAGEMKFRANGTWDSGVDLGGSLDDLVFKGSNIAVAEAGTYLVEMYLQRTGSAQMYCTLTAQ
;
A
#
# COMPACT_ATOMS: atom_id res chain seq x y z
N MET A 1 30.60 -3.06 17.87
CA MET A 1 31.77 -2.36 18.46
C MET A 1 31.30 -1.44 19.60
N ILE A 2 30.50 -2.00 20.51
CA ILE A 2 29.71 -1.28 21.52
C ILE A 2 30.32 -1.65 22.87
N LYS A 3 31.27 -0.86 23.38
CA LYS A 3 31.75 -0.88 24.78
C LYS A 3 32.81 0.17 25.16
N TYR A 4 33.30 1.01 24.25
CA TYR A 4 34.46 1.88 24.54
C TYR A 4 34.24 3.41 24.46
N LEU A 5 33.01 3.92 24.42
CA LEU A 5 32.76 5.38 24.45
C LEU A 5 32.04 5.90 25.71
N LYS A 6 31.91 5.08 26.76
CA LYS A 6 31.45 5.56 28.09
C LYS A 6 32.59 6.04 29.00
N TYR A 7 33.83 6.07 28.51
CA TYR A 7 35.05 6.32 29.30
C TYR A 7 35.95 7.43 28.76
N ILE A 8 35.38 8.49 28.20
CA ILE A 8 36.08 9.77 28.03
C ILE A 8 35.26 10.78 28.82
N ALA A 9 35.90 11.45 29.79
CA ALA A 9 35.33 12.34 30.82
C ALA A 9 34.82 11.69 32.14
N ILE A 10 35.41 10.58 32.58
CA ILE A 10 35.50 10.27 34.02
C ILE A 10 36.98 10.26 34.40
N ALA A 11 37.56 11.43 34.61
CA ALA A 11 38.85 11.58 35.27
C ALA A 11 38.89 12.94 35.98
N ALA A 12 39.06 12.89 37.31
CA ALA A 12 39.08 13.98 38.28
C ALA A 12 37.72 14.71 38.40
N ILE A 13 36.95 14.56 39.46
CA ILE A 13 37.26 15.12 40.78
C ILE A 13 36.67 14.19 41.86
N SER A 14 37.55 13.51 42.58
CA SER A 14 37.27 12.89 43.87
C SER A 14 38.57 12.91 44.66
N LEU A 15 38.84 14.03 45.33
CA LEU A 15 39.68 14.24 46.52
C LEU A 15 39.73 15.77 46.72
N MET A 16 38.88 16.38 47.55
CA MET A 16 39.06 16.53 49.00
C MET A 16 40.52 16.70 49.44
N ALA A 17 40.88 17.97 49.63
CA ALA A 17 41.67 18.51 50.74
C ALA A 17 42.80 17.64 51.30
N VAL A 18 44.01 17.80 50.74
CA VAL A 18 45.25 17.80 51.53
C VAL A 18 46.22 18.80 50.88
N THR A 19 46.15 20.07 51.30
CA THR A 19 47.37 20.89 51.38
C THR A 19 48.12 20.44 52.63
N GLY A 20 48.92 19.38 52.48
CA GLY A 20 50.13 19.23 53.26
C GLY A 20 51.21 19.97 52.48
N CYS A 21 51.84 20.95 53.11
CA CYS A 21 52.93 21.74 52.55
C CYS A 21 53.89 20.91 51.68
N GLN A 22 54.07 21.35 50.44
CA GLN A 22 55.41 21.37 49.87
C GLN A 22 55.64 22.79 49.36
N ASP A 23 56.48 23.49 50.13
CA ASP A 23 57.08 24.75 49.78
C ASP A 23 57.81 24.62 48.43
N GLU A 24 57.32 25.34 47.43
CA GLU A 24 58.16 25.87 46.34
C GLU A 24 58.64 27.24 46.83
N PRO A 25 59.89 27.36 47.30
CA PRO A 25 60.36 28.55 47.99
C PRO A 25 60.88 29.58 46.98
N GLU A 26 60.03 30.05 46.06
CA GLU A 26 60.37 31.19 45.17
C GLU A 26 59.18 32.12 44.84
N ASP A 27 58.12 32.11 45.65
CA ASP A 27 57.07 33.16 45.61
C ASP A 27 56.97 33.93 46.95
N SER A 28 57.97 33.75 47.81
CA SER A 28 57.98 34.18 49.22
C SER A 28 58.35 35.65 49.46
N PHE A 29 58.39 36.49 48.41
CA PHE A 29 58.51 37.95 48.56
C PHE A 29 57.67 38.78 47.58
N SER A 30 56.86 38.14 46.73
CA SER A 30 55.93 38.88 45.86
C SER A 30 54.65 39.19 46.61
N THR A 31 54.34 40.47 46.77
CA THR A 31 53.02 40.96 47.21
C THR A 31 52.15 41.36 46.02
N ALA A 32 52.61 41.03 44.80
CA ALA A 32 51.88 41.35 43.58
C ALA A 32 50.65 40.42 43.47
N PRO A 33 49.46 40.97 43.20
CA PRO A 33 48.25 40.19 42.97
C PRO A 33 48.41 39.13 41.87
N VAL A 34 47.88 37.92 42.11
CA VAL A 34 47.89 36.80 41.15
C VAL A 34 46.47 36.42 40.79
N ALA A 35 46.16 36.43 39.49
CA ALA A 35 44.85 36.09 38.93
C ALA A 35 44.46 34.61 39.17
N PRO A 36 43.15 34.28 39.17
CA PRO A 36 42.71 32.88 39.20
C PRO A 36 43.10 32.15 37.91
N SER A 37 43.10 30.82 37.95
CA SER A 37 43.29 29.95 36.78
C SER A 37 42.08 29.04 36.62
N LEU A 38 41.36 29.15 35.50
CA LEU A 38 40.24 28.28 35.17
C LEU A 38 40.75 26.88 34.79
N GLN A 39 40.04 25.84 35.20
CA GLN A 39 40.33 24.48 34.78
C GLN A 39 39.57 24.15 33.50
N ASN A 40 40.25 23.58 32.50
CA ASN A 40 39.60 23.14 31.28
C ASN A 40 38.85 21.82 31.51
N ASN A 41 37.54 21.81 31.28
CA ASN A 41 36.68 20.63 31.45
C ASN A 41 36.50 19.80 30.18
N GLY A 42 37.11 20.19 29.05
CA GLY A 42 36.91 19.54 27.75
C GLY A 42 35.66 20.04 27.04
N SER A 43 34.78 19.13 26.60
CA SER A 43 33.59 19.45 25.80
C SER A 43 32.31 19.59 26.63
N ILE A 44 31.40 20.44 26.19
CA ILE A 44 30.05 20.61 26.75
C ILE A 44 29.05 19.93 25.81
N LEU A 45 28.44 18.84 26.26
CA LEU A 45 27.40 18.12 25.50
C LEU A 45 26.02 18.67 25.86
N MET A 46 25.31 19.25 24.89
CA MET A 46 23.95 19.79 25.03
C MET A 46 23.01 19.11 24.03
N THR A 47 23.01 17.79 24.05
CA THR A 47 22.08 16.92 23.31
C THR A 47 20.89 16.53 24.19
N GLN A 48 19.77 16.13 23.60
CA GLN A 48 18.54 15.76 24.32
C GLN A 48 18.79 14.83 25.53
N ASN A 49 19.68 13.83 25.37
CA ASN A 49 19.99 12.83 26.41
C ASN A 49 20.94 13.31 27.51
N THR A 50 21.49 14.53 27.39
CA THR A 50 22.46 15.09 28.34
C THR A 50 21.97 16.38 28.98
N MET A 51 20.80 16.91 28.58
CA MET A 51 20.26 18.19 29.06
C MET A 51 19.99 18.22 30.58
N ASP A 52 19.73 17.06 31.19
CA ASP A 52 19.50 16.93 32.64
C ASP A 52 20.79 17.00 33.49
N GLU A 53 21.96 16.88 32.86
CA GLU A 53 23.25 16.97 33.54
C GLU A 53 23.70 18.43 33.66
N PRO A 54 24.25 18.86 34.82
CA PRO A 54 24.75 20.22 34.96
C PRO A 54 26.17 20.37 34.37
N ILE A 55 26.50 21.59 33.94
CA ILE A 55 27.87 21.99 33.60
C ILE A 55 28.55 22.48 34.89
N ARG A 56 29.79 22.05 35.12
CA ARG A 56 30.56 22.42 36.32
C ARG A 56 31.89 23.02 35.93
N TRP A 57 32.15 24.26 36.34
CA TRP A 57 33.45 24.93 36.19
C TRP A 57 34.16 25.03 37.53
N ALA A 58 35.49 24.97 37.51
CA ALA A 58 36.34 25.09 38.68
C ALA A 58 37.56 25.96 38.36
N TRP A 59 38.04 26.74 39.34
CA TRP A 59 39.23 27.59 39.17
C TRP A 59 40.07 27.62 40.45
N THR A 60 41.31 28.08 40.34
CA THR A 60 42.19 28.32 41.51
C THR A 60 41.87 29.67 42.17
N ALA A 61 42.13 29.79 43.47
CA ALA A 61 41.98 31.08 44.16
C ALA A 61 42.97 32.12 43.63
N ALA A 62 42.51 33.37 43.50
CA ALA A 62 43.38 34.51 43.33
C ALA A 62 44.16 34.77 44.63
N ARG A 63 45.42 35.21 44.53
CA ARG A 63 46.31 35.40 45.69
C ARG A 63 46.72 36.87 45.82
N PHE A 64 46.90 37.31 47.06
CA PHE A 64 47.36 38.67 47.41
C PHE A 64 46.38 39.81 47.04
N LEU A 65 45.08 39.51 46.95
CA LEU A 65 44.00 40.50 46.81
C LEU A 65 43.58 41.04 48.18
N LYS A 66 43.00 42.25 48.22
CA LYS A 66 42.62 42.94 49.46
C LYS A 66 41.12 42.84 49.75
N GLY A 67 40.80 42.31 50.92
CA GLY A 67 39.40 42.20 51.38
C GLY A 67 38.69 41.01 50.76
N ASP A 68 37.36 41.08 50.70
CA ASP A 68 36.53 40.02 50.12
C ASP A 68 36.68 39.99 48.60
N VAL A 69 36.87 38.79 48.04
CA VAL A 69 37.08 38.57 46.61
C VAL A 69 35.83 37.97 45.98
N THR A 70 35.34 38.56 44.90
CA THR A 70 34.25 38.01 44.08
C THR A 70 34.80 37.44 42.79
N TYR A 71 34.42 36.20 42.46
CA TYR A 71 34.76 35.54 41.21
C TYR A 71 33.58 35.57 40.24
N SER A 72 33.81 35.98 39.01
CA SER A 72 32.81 36.00 37.93
C SER A 72 33.31 35.19 36.74
N LEU A 73 32.54 34.19 36.32
CA LEU A 73 32.83 33.39 35.13
C LEU A 73 32.20 34.06 33.91
N PHE A 74 32.99 34.24 32.86
CA PHE A 74 32.56 34.79 31.59
C PHE A 74 32.75 33.77 30.46
N VAL A 75 31.90 33.89 29.44
CA VAL A 75 31.98 33.11 28.21
C VAL A 75 31.88 34.04 27.01
N ARG A 76 32.60 33.71 25.94
CA ARG A 76 32.63 34.47 24.69
C ARG A 76 32.65 33.54 23.49
N TYR A 77 31.83 33.85 22.49
CA TYR A 77 31.92 33.24 21.16
C TYR A 77 32.75 34.16 20.25
N GLU A 78 33.81 33.64 19.63
CA GLU A 78 34.70 34.40 18.74
C GLU A 78 35.15 35.77 19.30
N GLU A 79 34.78 36.88 18.67
CA GLU A 79 35.09 38.27 19.07
C GLU A 79 33.87 39.02 19.65
N GLU A 80 32.76 38.33 19.90
CA GLU A 80 31.53 38.92 20.47
C GLU A 80 31.73 39.43 21.90
N GLU A 81 30.82 40.25 22.41
CA GLU A 81 30.90 40.74 23.80
C GLU A 81 30.78 39.57 24.81
N PRO A 82 31.64 39.51 25.84
CA PRO A 82 31.62 38.43 26.81
C PRO A 82 30.36 38.48 27.68
N VAL A 83 29.71 37.33 27.86
CA VAL A 83 28.52 37.17 28.68
C VAL A 83 28.91 36.55 30.03
N GLN A 84 28.42 37.13 31.13
CA GLN A 84 28.67 36.59 32.46
C GLN A 84 27.81 35.34 32.70
N VAL A 85 28.47 34.18 32.86
CA VAL A 85 27.84 32.90 33.18
C VAL A 85 27.32 32.89 34.62
N GLY A 86 28.09 33.45 35.56
CA GLY A 86 27.67 33.55 36.95
C GLY A 86 28.74 34.12 37.85
N GLN A 87 28.45 34.20 39.15
CA GLN A 87 29.41 34.67 40.16
C GLN A 87 29.41 33.81 41.43
N SER A 88 30.51 33.87 42.16
CA SER A 88 30.67 33.25 43.47
C SER A 88 31.59 34.11 44.35
N THR A 89 31.22 34.30 45.61
CA THR A 89 32.02 35.09 46.58
C THR A 89 32.86 34.22 47.52
N THR A 90 32.62 32.90 47.56
CA THR A 90 33.30 32.00 48.51
C THR A 90 33.69 30.65 47.90
N ALA A 91 32.93 30.14 46.92
CA ALA A 91 33.25 28.89 46.23
C ALA A 91 34.17 29.13 45.02
N LEU A 92 35.11 28.22 44.80
CA LEU A 92 36.00 28.20 43.63
C LEU A 92 35.43 27.34 42.48
N THR A 93 34.12 27.14 42.48
CA THR A 93 33.38 26.38 41.48
C THR A 93 32.07 27.08 41.14
N LEU A 94 31.59 26.86 39.92
CA LEU A 94 30.25 27.25 39.46
C LEU A 94 29.56 26.05 38.83
N THR A 95 28.28 25.87 39.11
CA THR A 95 27.45 24.82 38.50
C THR A 95 26.22 25.46 37.89
N MET A 96 25.90 25.13 36.64
CA MET A 96 24.74 25.65 35.91
C MET A 96 24.02 24.52 35.16
N GLY A 97 22.70 24.55 35.09
CA GLY A 97 21.94 23.63 34.25
C GLY A 97 22.10 23.93 32.76
N LYS A 98 22.13 22.92 31.88
CA LYS A 98 22.33 23.13 30.44
C LYS A 98 21.19 23.93 29.77
N THR A 99 19.97 23.86 30.29
CA THR A 99 18.84 24.68 29.82
C THR A 99 19.05 26.16 30.14
N GLU A 100 19.55 26.46 31.33
CA GLU A 100 19.89 27.82 31.75
C GLU A 100 21.08 28.34 30.93
N PHE A 101 22.10 27.50 30.74
CA PHE A 101 23.24 27.84 29.89
C PHE A 101 22.82 28.08 28.43
N ARG A 102 21.89 27.29 27.87
CA ARG A 102 21.30 27.53 26.54
C ARG A 102 20.65 28.91 26.46
N THR A 103 19.81 29.23 27.44
CA THR A 103 19.12 30.54 27.52
C THR A 103 20.13 31.70 27.59
N LEU A 104 21.25 31.49 28.29
CA LEU A 104 22.32 32.47 28.38
C LEU A 104 23.02 32.71 27.03
N LEU A 105 23.19 31.66 26.22
CA LEU A 105 23.81 31.73 24.89
C LEU A 105 22.88 32.32 23.82
N GLU A 106 21.54 32.27 23.99
CA GLU A 106 20.59 32.90 23.07
C GLU A 106 20.81 34.42 22.92
N GLY A 107 21.49 35.06 23.89
CA GLY A 107 21.93 36.45 23.79
C GLY A 107 23.06 36.70 22.79
N ILE A 108 23.69 35.66 22.24
CA ILE A 108 24.81 35.74 21.29
C ILE A 108 24.33 35.27 19.91
N THR A 109 23.86 36.22 19.09
CA THR A 109 23.21 35.92 17.79
C THR A 109 24.11 35.28 16.75
N ALA A 110 25.44 35.31 16.94
CA ALA A 110 26.41 34.73 16.03
C ALA A 110 26.63 33.22 16.23
N ILE A 111 26.13 32.63 17.33
CA ILE A 111 26.28 31.20 17.58
C ILE A 111 25.45 30.41 16.56
N PRO A 112 26.04 29.43 15.84
CA PRO A 112 25.31 28.62 14.88
C PRO A 112 24.32 27.70 15.60
N GLU A 113 23.05 27.75 15.18
CA GLU A 113 22.02 26.87 15.69
C GLU A 113 22.31 25.40 15.33
N ASN A 114 22.03 24.50 16.28
CA ASN A 114 22.10 23.05 16.07
C ASN A 114 23.44 22.54 15.52
N SER A 115 24.54 23.20 15.89
CA SER A 115 25.90 22.91 15.42
C SER A 115 26.87 22.64 16.58
N THR A 116 28.05 22.15 16.21
CA THR A 116 29.22 22.14 17.09
C THR A 116 29.98 23.45 16.93
N PHE A 117 30.32 24.09 18.05
CA PHE A 117 31.03 25.37 18.05
C PHE A 117 31.92 25.52 19.29
N ASP A 118 32.90 26.42 19.24
CA ASP A 118 33.85 26.63 20.34
C ASP A 118 33.55 27.92 21.12
N LEU A 119 33.62 27.84 22.44
CA LEU A 119 33.45 28.97 23.35
C LEU A 119 34.72 29.19 24.18
N ASN A 120 35.11 30.44 24.35
CA ASN A 120 36.22 30.84 25.20
C ASN A 120 35.71 31.27 26.57
N PHE A 121 36.20 30.64 27.63
CA PHE A 121 35.83 30.93 29.01
C PHE A 121 36.99 31.55 29.79
N TYR A 122 36.68 32.47 30.69
CA TYR A 122 37.66 32.99 31.66
C TYR A 122 36.97 33.41 32.95
N VAL A 123 37.75 33.51 34.03
CA VAL A 123 37.27 33.95 35.35
C VAL A 123 37.95 35.25 35.72
N GLU A 124 37.16 36.21 36.21
CA GLU A 124 37.65 37.45 36.81
C GLU A 124 37.53 37.36 38.33
N ALA A 125 38.61 37.69 39.04
CA ALA A 125 38.59 37.90 40.48
C ALA A 125 38.66 39.38 40.78
N ALA A 126 37.63 39.92 41.43
CA ALA A 126 37.52 41.33 41.79
C ALA A 126 37.64 41.51 43.31
N ASP A 127 38.47 42.47 43.73
CA ASP A 127 38.52 42.96 45.10
C ASP A 127 38.10 44.44 45.17
N THR A 128 38.30 45.11 46.30
CA THR A 128 37.90 46.52 46.46
C THR A 128 38.73 47.51 45.62
N GLU A 129 39.83 47.08 45.01
CA GLU A 129 40.78 47.94 44.29
C GLU A 129 40.88 47.62 42.79
N ALA A 130 40.79 46.35 42.36
CA ALA A 130 41.01 45.94 40.98
C ALA A 130 40.34 44.61 40.59
N VAL A 131 40.37 44.31 39.28
CA VAL A 131 39.90 43.06 38.68
C VAL A 131 41.07 42.34 38.01
N TYR A 132 41.20 41.04 38.28
CA TYR A 132 42.26 40.18 37.75
C TYR A 132 41.66 39.05 36.92
N LYS A 133 41.98 39.03 35.63
CA LYS A 133 41.42 38.08 34.64
C LYS A 133 42.34 36.87 34.42
N SER A 134 41.77 35.67 34.38
CA SER A 134 42.47 34.44 34.02
C SER A 134 42.80 34.38 32.52
N ALA A 135 43.67 33.44 32.12
CA ALA A 135 43.77 33.06 30.71
C ALA A 135 42.41 32.53 30.19
N GLU A 136 42.15 32.75 28.91
CA GLU A 136 40.96 32.20 28.23
C GLU A 136 41.20 30.73 27.89
N LEU A 137 40.17 29.90 28.12
CA LEU A 137 40.17 28.48 27.78
C LEU A 137 39.03 28.16 26.84
N MET A 138 39.36 27.54 25.71
CA MET A 138 38.41 27.06 24.73
C MET A 138 37.76 25.74 25.20
N MET A 139 36.44 25.65 25.06
CA MET A 139 35.65 24.43 25.22
C MET A 139 34.71 24.27 24.02
N THR A 140 34.65 23.06 23.46
CA THR A 140 33.75 22.73 22.35
C THR A 140 32.36 22.38 22.86
N VAL A 141 31.34 23.07 22.36
CA VAL A 141 29.93 22.83 22.66
C VAL A 141 29.29 22.04 21.52
N TYR A 142 28.62 20.95 21.88
CA TYR A 142 27.77 20.18 20.96
C TYR A 142 26.31 20.50 21.25
N SER A 143 25.74 21.47 20.56
CA SER A 143 24.36 21.90 20.75
C SER A 143 23.51 21.34 19.60
N TYR A 144 22.82 20.22 19.82
CA TYR A 144 21.82 19.69 18.89
C TYR A 144 20.46 19.88 19.56
N GLY A 145 19.73 20.91 19.15
CA GLY A 145 18.40 21.30 19.66
C GLY A 145 17.25 20.62 18.92
N ASN A 146 16.29 21.40 18.41
CA ASN A 146 15.09 20.91 17.70
C ASN A 146 15.43 20.23 16.37
N PHE A 147 14.60 19.28 15.95
CA PHE A 147 14.72 18.65 14.63
C PHE A 147 14.62 19.69 13.50
N ILE A 148 15.45 19.53 12.46
CA ILE A 148 15.44 20.32 11.24
C ILE A 148 15.02 19.38 10.10
N SER A 149 13.95 19.75 9.39
CA SER A 149 13.44 18.98 8.24
C SER A 149 14.43 19.00 7.07
N ALA A 150 14.29 18.03 6.17
CA ALA A 150 14.96 18.11 4.87
C ALA A 150 14.50 19.36 4.10
N VAL A 151 15.34 19.87 3.20
CA VAL A 151 15.00 20.98 2.30
C VAL A 151 14.94 20.44 0.88
N ALA A 152 13.73 20.14 0.41
CA ALA A 152 13.50 19.60 -0.91
C ALA A 152 13.69 20.66 -2.00
N THR A 153 14.29 20.27 -3.12
CA THR A 153 14.55 21.10 -4.30
C THR A 153 14.22 20.29 -5.56
N PRO A 154 13.19 20.70 -6.34
CA PRO A 154 12.94 20.15 -7.67
C PRO A 154 14.14 20.36 -8.59
N ALA A 155 14.45 19.38 -9.44
CA ALA A 155 15.57 19.49 -10.37
C ALA A 155 15.35 20.61 -11.42
N GLU A 156 14.10 20.82 -11.81
CA GLU A 156 13.63 21.83 -12.75
C GLU A 156 12.26 22.37 -12.30
N SER A 157 11.82 23.51 -12.83
CA SER A 157 10.46 24.03 -12.57
C SER A 157 9.36 23.30 -13.33
N GLU A 158 9.72 22.69 -14.47
CA GLU A 158 8.82 21.93 -15.33
C GLU A 158 9.52 20.71 -15.94
N VAL A 159 8.76 19.65 -16.21
CA VAL A 159 9.23 18.46 -16.92
C VAL A 159 8.13 17.93 -17.84
N THR A 160 8.52 17.45 -19.02
CA THR A 160 7.63 16.72 -19.94
C THR A 160 8.15 15.30 -20.10
N LEU A 161 7.30 14.31 -19.80
CA LEU A 161 7.63 12.90 -19.90
C LEU A 161 7.35 12.41 -21.33
N ASP A 162 8.33 11.76 -21.96
CA ASP A 162 8.24 11.29 -23.35
C ASP A 162 8.05 9.77 -23.41
N ILE A 163 6.97 9.34 -24.06
CA ILE A 163 6.66 7.93 -24.29
C ILE A 163 7.72 7.21 -25.14
N ASN A 164 8.59 7.93 -25.83
CA ASN A 164 9.68 7.34 -26.62
C ASN A 164 10.94 7.04 -25.78
N ASN A 165 11.01 7.54 -24.54
CA ASN A 165 12.17 7.40 -23.65
C ASN A 165 11.80 6.72 -22.31
N LEU A 166 10.87 5.75 -22.34
CA LEU A 166 10.29 5.13 -21.14
C LEU A 166 11.30 4.67 -20.08
N THR A 167 12.46 4.16 -20.50
CA THR A 167 13.50 3.60 -19.61
C THR A 167 14.57 4.61 -19.21
N GLU A 168 14.50 5.86 -19.67
CA GLU A 168 15.42 6.92 -19.25
C GLU A 168 15.22 7.22 -17.76
N GLU A 169 16.30 7.23 -16.99
CA GLU A 169 16.25 7.58 -15.56
C GLU A 169 16.27 9.10 -15.37
N LEU A 170 15.30 9.62 -14.64
CA LEU A 170 15.18 11.03 -14.30
C LEU A 170 15.22 11.23 -12.79
N THR A 171 16.15 12.09 -12.35
CA THR A 171 16.18 12.60 -10.97
C THR A 171 15.36 13.89 -10.92
N LEU A 172 14.14 13.83 -10.39
CA LEU A 172 13.24 14.99 -10.36
C LEU A 172 13.30 15.76 -9.03
N LEU A 173 13.81 15.13 -7.98
CA LEU A 173 13.87 15.72 -6.65
C LEU A 173 15.22 15.42 -5.99
N THR A 174 15.83 16.44 -5.41
CA THR A 174 16.97 16.34 -4.49
C THR A 174 16.65 17.08 -3.20
N TRP A 175 17.35 16.80 -2.11
CA TRP A 175 17.16 17.55 -0.88
C TRP A 175 18.43 17.69 -0.07
N GLU A 176 18.52 18.78 0.69
CA GLU A 176 19.50 18.85 1.77
C GLU A 176 19.06 17.89 2.90
N PRO A 177 20.00 17.12 3.50
CA PRO A 177 19.67 16.17 4.56
C PRO A 177 18.95 16.82 5.74
N ALA A 178 17.99 16.11 6.32
CA ALA A 178 17.41 16.48 7.60
C ALA A 178 18.46 16.36 8.73
N ARG A 179 18.25 17.09 9.83
CA ARG A 179 19.02 16.94 11.06
C ARG A 179 18.09 16.62 12.21
N LEU A 180 18.10 15.36 12.64
CA LEU A 180 17.28 14.85 13.74
C LEU A 180 18.14 14.74 15.01
N ASN A 181 18.24 13.56 15.64
CA ASN A 181 19.08 13.35 16.82
C ASN A 181 20.53 12.98 16.50
N TYR A 182 21.43 13.30 17.43
CA TYR A 182 22.87 13.07 17.27
C TYR A 182 23.20 11.57 17.10
N ASN A 183 23.93 11.26 16.02
CA ASN A 183 24.44 9.93 15.69
C ASN A 183 23.35 8.86 15.43
N GLU A 184 22.16 9.28 15.00
CA GLU A 184 21.12 8.39 14.47
C GLU A 184 21.17 8.33 12.95
N ALA A 185 20.91 7.15 12.37
CA ALA A 185 20.73 7.01 10.94
C ALA A 185 19.38 7.62 10.52
N ILE A 186 19.37 8.32 9.38
CA ILE A 186 18.18 8.95 8.82
C ILE A 186 17.80 8.24 7.54
N THR A 187 16.51 7.97 7.37
CA THR A 187 15.90 7.49 6.12
C THR A 187 14.83 8.46 5.65
N TYR A 188 14.51 8.43 4.35
CA TYR A 188 13.56 9.36 3.73
C TYR A 188 12.47 8.63 2.97
N ASP A 189 11.24 9.15 3.08
CA ASP A 189 10.15 8.86 2.15
C ASP A 189 9.92 10.09 1.26
N VAL A 190 9.50 9.86 0.03
CA VAL A 190 9.07 10.91 -0.91
C VAL A 190 7.59 10.73 -1.17
N LEU A 191 6.81 11.79 -0.90
CA LEU A 191 5.38 11.82 -1.13
C LEU A 191 5.07 12.81 -2.27
N ILE A 192 4.11 12.46 -3.12
CA ILE A 192 3.62 13.28 -4.22
C ILE A 192 2.10 13.45 -4.15
N SER A 193 1.59 14.60 -4.59
CA SER A 193 0.15 14.84 -4.69
C SER A 193 -0.13 15.80 -5.86
N CYS A 194 -1.31 15.67 -6.47
CA CYS A 194 -1.78 16.58 -7.52
C CYS A 194 -3.18 17.10 -7.15
N GLY A 195 -3.46 18.38 -7.42
CA GLY A 195 -4.81 18.96 -7.29
C GLY A 195 -5.41 18.95 -5.88
N GLY A 196 -4.58 18.82 -4.83
CA GLY A 196 -5.03 18.73 -3.43
C GLY A 196 -5.57 17.36 -3.03
N GLY A 197 -5.34 16.30 -3.83
CA GLY A 197 -5.61 14.92 -3.46
C GLY A 197 -4.71 14.40 -2.34
N GLU A 198 -5.07 13.23 -1.79
CA GLU A 198 -4.27 12.56 -0.76
C GLU A 198 -2.84 12.25 -1.26
N PRO A 199 -1.79 12.51 -0.46
CA PRO A 199 -0.42 12.22 -0.86
C PRO A 199 -0.17 10.71 -1.09
N LEU A 200 0.40 10.40 -2.25
CA LEU A 200 0.90 9.07 -2.61
C LEU A 200 2.38 8.96 -2.24
N VAL A 201 2.79 7.86 -1.63
CA VAL A 201 4.21 7.57 -1.38
C VAL A 201 4.87 7.10 -2.67
N ALA A 202 5.77 7.90 -3.22
CA ALA A 202 6.56 7.57 -4.42
C ALA A 202 7.77 6.69 -4.11
N ALA A 203 8.40 6.89 -2.95
CA ALA A 203 9.57 6.13 -2.51
C ALA A 203 9.59 6.06 -0.98
N THR A 204 10.15 4.98 -0.43
CA THR A 204 10.31 4.82 1.02
C THR A 204 11.68 4.30 1.41
N GLY A 205 12.13 4.66 2.62
CA GLY A 205 13.35 4.11 3.22
C GLY A 205 14.64 4.51 2.51
N LEU A 206 14.65 5.61 1.76
CA LEU A 206 15.82 6.08 1.04
C LEU A 206 16.91 6.52 2.02
N THR A 207 18.15 6.09 1.78
CA THR A 207 19.34 6.60 2.50
C THR A 207 20.05 7.72 1.73
N GLU A 208 19.81 7.79 0.42
CA GLU A 208 20.31 8.85 -0.46
C GLU A 208 19.46 10.11 -0.33
N THR A 209 19.94 11.22 -0.90
CA THR A 209 19.28 12.54 -0.86
C THR A 209 18.69 12.98 -2.21
N SER A 210 18.29 12.00 -3.01
CA SER A 210 17.68 12.20 -4.32
C SER A 210 16.64 11.13 -4.61
N CYS A 211 15.67 11.46 -5.46
CA CYS A 211 14.66 10.53 -5.95
C CYS A 211 14.78 10.40 -7.47
N THR A 212 15.13 9.19 -7.91
CA THR A 212 15.40 8.85 -9.31
C THR A 212 14.55 7.65 -9.69
N PHE A 213 13.80 7.79 -10.78
CA PHE A 213 13.02 6.72 -11.39
C PHE A 213 13.07 6.83 -12.90
N THR A 214 12.61 5.80 -13.61
CA THR A 214 12.44 5.88 -15.06
C THR A 214 11.32 6.85 -15.44
N VAL A 215 11.34 7.37 -16.67
CA VAL A 215 10.25 8.17 -17.25
C VAL A 215 8.90 7.47 -17.09
N ASP A 216 8.86 6.15 -17.32
CA ASP A 216 7.65 5.35 -17.17
C ASP A 216 7.11 5.35 -15.74
N THR A 217 7.97 5.02 -14.77
CA THR A 217 7.61 4.97 -13.36
C THR A 217 7.15 6.34 -12.87
N TRP A 218 7.82 7.42 -13.27
CA TRP A 218 7.36 8.77 -12.95
C TRP A 218 5.98 9.05 -13.54
N ASN A 219 5.73 8.70 -14.79
CA ASN A 219 4.44 8.91 -15.44
C ASN A 219 3.31 8.21 -14.67
N GLU A 220 3.48 6.92 -14.36
CA GLU A 220 2.47 6.15 -13.62
C GLU A 220 2.25 6.69 -12.20
N LEU A 221 3.32 7.10 -11.50
CA LEU A 221 3.22 7.72 -10.18
C LEU A 221 2.43 9.03 -10.21
N PHE A 222 2.70 9.91 -11.18
CA PHE A 222 1.99 11.19 -11.28
C PHE A 222 0.52 11.01 -11.65
N VAL A 223 0.21 10.12 -12.60
CA VAL A 223 -1.19 9.80 -12.95
C VAL A 223 -1.92 9.22 -11.73
N SER A 224 -1.28 8.31 -10.99
CA SER A 224 -1.83 7.74 -9.76
C SER A 224 -2.03 8.78 -8.65
N ALA A 225 -1.17 9.80 -8.60
CA ALA A 225 -1.30 10.94 -7.69
C ALA A 225 -2.35 11.97 -8.14
N GLY A 226 -3.01 11.77 -9.28
CA GLY A 226 -4.09 12.61 -9.80
C GLY A 226 -3.70 13.59 -10.90
N ALA A 227 -2.52 13.46 -11.51
CA ALA A 227 -2.16 14.25 -12.69
C ALA A 227 -3.06 13.87 -13.88
N VAL A 228 -3.45 14.86 -14.68
CA VAL A 228 -4.24 14.64 -15.90
C VAL A 228 -3.36 14.02 -16.97
N GLU A 229 -3.68 12.80 -17.39
CA GLU A 229 -2.89 12.05 -18.37
C GLU A 229 -2.82 12.80 -19.72
N GLY A 230 -1.60 13.03 -20.23
CA GLY A 230 -1.36 13.73 -21.49
C GLY A 230 -1.44 15.26 -21.39
N ALA A 231 -1.49 15.82 -20.19
CA ALA A 231 -1.59 17.26 -19.95
C ALA A 231 -0.69 17.72 -18.80
N ALA A 232 -0.43 19.02 -18.76
CA ALA A 232 0.32 19.65 -17.68
C ALA A 232 -0.50 19.67 -16.38
N SER A 233 0.11 19.25 -15.28
CA SER A 233 -0.45 19.26 -13.93
C SER A 233 0.58 19.80 -12.93
N GLU A 234 0.15 20.51 -11.91
CA GLU A 234 1.01 20.93 -10.81
C GLU A 234 1.10 19.79 -9.78
N VAL A 235 2.32 19.28 -9.56
CA VAL A 235 2.60 18.20 -8.61
C VAL A 235 3.37 18.78 -7.42
N THR A 236 2.90 18.46 -6.22
CA THR A 236 3.56 18.82 -4.95
C THR A 236 4.34 17.63 -4.42
N PHE A 237 5.62 17.85 -4.11
CA PHE A 237 6.51 16.89 -3.45
C PHE A 237 6.70 17.25 -1.98
N THR A 238 6.78 16.24 -1.12
CA THR A 238 7.18 16.38 0.29
C THR A 238 8.16 15.26 0.64
N VAL A 239 9.28 15.60 1.26
CA VAL A 239 10.26 14.63 1.75
C VAL A 239 10.08 14.46 3.25
N LYS A 240 9.90 13.24 3.72
CA LYS A 240 9.68 12.95 5.13
C LYS A 240 10.86 12.17 5.70
N ALA A 241 11.52 12.73 6.71
CA ALA A 241 12.75 12.19 7.30
C ALA A 241 12.46 11.44 8.61
N TYR A 242 13.00 10.24 8.76
CA TYR A 242 12.77 9.37 9.91
C TYR A 242 14.07 9.05 10.64
N SER A 243 13.98 8.82 11.95
CA SER A 243 15.03 8.21 12.77
C SER A 243 14.39 7.48 13.96
N PRO A 244 15.13 6.68 14.76
CA PRO A 244 14.58 6.02 15.93
C PRO A 244 13.89 6.96 16.94
N SER A 245 14.29 8.22 16.98
CA SER A 245 13.65 9.24 17.83
C SER A 245 12.59 10.08 17.12
N CYS A 246 12.38 9.86 15.83
CA CYS A 246 11.38 10.51 14.98
C CYS A 246 10.64 9.45 14.15
N GLU A 247 9.94 8.53 14.83
CA GLU A 247 9.24 7.40 14.20
C GLU A 247 8.07 7.87 13.32
N GLU A 248 7.41 8.96 13.70
CA GLU A 248 6.33 9.54 12.90
C GLU A 248 6.83 10.23 11.63
N GLY A 249 8.13 10.55 11.55
CA GLY A 249 8.80 11.24 10.45
C GLY A 249 8.52 12.74 10.37
N LEU A 250 9.56 13.52 10.09
CA LEU A 250 9.50 14.98 9.97
C LEU A 250 9.39 15.41 8.49
N PRO A 251 8.26 16.00 8.06
CA PRO A 251 8.11 16.45 6.68
C PRO A 251 8.92 17.72 6.39
N SER A 252 9.40 17.85 5.16
CA SER A 252 9.91 19.09 4.58
C SER A 252 8.78 20.08 4.31
N SER A 253 9.13 21.34 4.06
CA SER A 253 8.22 22.23 3.34
C SER A 253 7.88 21.62 1.97
N PRO A 254 6.63 21.71 1.51
CA PRO A 254 6.23 21.20 0.20
C PRO A 254 6.87 22.05 -0.91
N VAL A 255 7.26 21.39 -2.01
CA VAL A 255 7.75 22.05 -3.23
C VAL A 255 6.94 21.60 -4.43
N THR A 256 6.76 22.47 -5.42
CA THR A 256 5.94 22.19 -6.60
C THR A 256 6.77 22.09 -7.87
N MET A 257 6.31 21.28 -8.81
CA MET A 257 6.83 21.18 -10.18
C MET A 257 5.65 21.04 -11.15
N THR A 258 5.74 21.68 -12.32
CA THR A 258 4.78 21.43 -13.40
C THR A 258 5.20 20.19 -14.18
N VAL A 259 4.37 19.15 -14.18
CA VAL A 259 4.64 17.90 -14.89
C VAL A 259 3.65 17.73 -16.04
N THR A 260 4.17 17.51 -17.24
CA THR A 260 3.36 17.06 -18.38
C THR A 260 3.57 15.56 -18.57
N THR A 261 2.56 14.77 -18.22
CA THR A 261 2.54 13.33 -18.45
C THR A 261 2.25 13.02 -19.92
N TYR A 262 2.64 11.84 -20.41
CA TYR A 262 2.18 11.36 -21.71
C TYR A 262 0.88 10.58 -21.56
N LYS A 263 0.15 10.44 -22.67
CA LYS A 263 -1.03 9.59 -22.76
C LYS A 263 -0.72 8.32 -23.54
N ALA A 264 -0.95 7.17 -22.92
CA ALA A 264 -0.93 5.89 -23.60
C ALA A 264 -2.36 5.36 -23.73
N ASN A 265 -2.78 4.86 -24.89
CA ASN A 265 -4.07 4.18 -25.03
C ASN A 265 -3.80 2.80 -25.60
N PHE A 266 -4.43 1.78 -25.02
CA PHE A 266 -4.29 0.40 -25.44
C PHE A 266 -5.67 -0.27 -25.44
N PRO A 267 -5.91 -1.23 -26.35
CA PRO A 267 -7.19 -1.91 -26.45
C PRO A 267 -7.41 -2.85 -25.25
N TYR A 268 -8.66 -3.25 -25.01
CA TYR A 268 -8.95 -4.29 -24.00
C TYR A 268 -8.33 -5.65 -24.35
N TYR A 269 -8.18 -5.94 -25.64
CA TYR A 269 -7.62 -7.18 -26.14
C TYR A 269 -6.68 -6.92 -27.32
N VAL A 270 -5.63 -7.72 -27.41
CA VAL A 270 -4.81 -7.86 -28.61
C VAL A 270 -5.11 -9.21 -29.23
N TYR A 271 -5.32 -9.23 -30.54
CA TYR A 271 -5.65 -10.44 -31.29
C TYR A 271 -4.37 -11.11 -31.80
N LEU A 272 -4.30 -12.43 -31.71
CA LEU A 272 -3.23 -13.20 -32.34
C LEU A 272 -3.61 -13.49 -33.80
N LYS A 273 -3.40 -12.50 -34.67
CA LYS A 273 -3.81 -12.54 -36.08
C LYS A 273 -3.13 -13.70 -36.79
N GLY A 274 -3.94 -14.59 -37.38
CA GLY A 274 -3.49 -15.90 -37.88
C GLY A 274 -4.04 -17.07 -37.06
N THR A 275 -4.67 -16.77 -35.93
CA THR A 275 -5.40 -17.73 -35.07
C THR A 275 -6.78 -17.19 -34.68
N ASP A 276 -7.54 -17.97 -33.92
CA ASP A 276 -8.80 -17.59 -33.28
C ASP A 276 -8.61 -17.02 -31.85
N LYS A 277 -7.36 -16.81 -31.42
CA LYS A 277 -7.02 -16.44 -30.04
C LYS A 277 -6.82 -14.94 -29.87
N GLN A 278 -7.02 -14.48 -28.64
CA GLN A 278 -6.78 -13.12 -28.20
C GLN A 278 -6.23 -13.14 -26.77
N ILE A 279 -5.56 -12.05 -26.39
CA ILE A 279 -4.94 -11.87 -25.08
C ILE A 279 -5.53 -10.60 -24.46
N PRO A 280 -6.06 -10.66 -23.22
CA PRO A 280 -6.55 -9.48 -22.51
C PRO A 280 -5.40 -8.58 -22.06
N GLN A 281 -5.67 -7.27 -21.97
CA GLN A 281 -4.78 -6.35 -21.29
C GLN A 281 -4.73 -6.69 -19.79
N SER A 282 -3.54 -6.61 -19.20
CA SER A 282 -3.32 -6.69 -17.77
C SER A 282 -4.03 -5.55 -17.05
N TRP A 283 -4.62 -5.85 -15.89
CA TRP A 283 -5.17 -4.81 -15.00
C TRP A 283 -4.12 -4.17 -14.09
N SER A 284 -2.95 -4.80 -13.92
CA SER A 284 -1.87 -4.27 -13.07
C SER A 284 -0.86 -3.43 -13.83
N GLN A 285 -0.82 -3.52 -15.17
CA GLN A 285 0.12 -2.76 -15.98
C GLN A 285 -0.48 -2.40 -17.34
N LYS A 286 -0.62 -1.10 -17.59
CA LYS A 286 -1.14 -0.55 -18.84
C LYS A 286 -0.25 -0.91 -20.03
N GLY A 287 -0.85 -1.46 -21.09
CA GLY A 287 -0.13 -1.88 -22.31
C GLY A 287 0.59 -3.24 -22.21
N LEU A 288 0.54 -3.91 -21.06
CA LEU A 288 0.91 -5.32 -20.95
C LEU A 288 -0.30 -6.19 -21.32
N PHE A 289 -0.10 -7.16 -22.20
CA PHE A 289 -1.10 -8.15 -22.60
C PHE A 289 -0.54 -9.52 -22.29
N GLU A 290 -1.18 -10.23 -21.37
CA GLU A 290 -0.61 -11.48 -20.88
C GLU A 290 -1.67 -12.50 -20.45
N CYS A 291 -1.55 -13.73 -20.97
CA CYS A 291 -2.28 -14.90 -20.51
C CYS A 291 -1.61 -16.21 -20.98
N PHE A 292 -2.17 -17.34 -20.57
CA PHE A 292 -1.81 -18.65 -21.10
C PHE A 292 -2.72 -19.04 -22.26
N ILE A 293 -2.12 -19.53 -23.34
CA ILE A 293 -2.81 -19.99 -24.54
C ILE A 293 -2.39 -21.42 -24.86
N ASN A 294 -3.38 -22.30 -24.96
CA ASN A 294 -3.19 -23.64 -25.49
C ASN A 294 -3.36 -23.67 -27.02
N PHE A 295 -2.27 -23.91 -27.74
CA PHE A 295 -2.27 -24.11 -29.19
C PHE A 295 -2.44 -25.59 -29.51
N THR A 296 -3.60 -25.98 -30.05
CA THR A 296 -3.92 -27.37 -30.41
C THR A 296 -3.18 -27.86 -31.66
N GLY A 297 -2.53 -26.95 -32.39
CA GLY A 297 -1.71 -27.22 -33.56
C GLY A 297 -0.60 -26.17 -33.69
N ALA A 298 0.30 -26.36 -34.64
CA ALA A 298 1.26 -25.31 -34.99
C ALA A 298 0.51 -24.06 -35.49
N ALA A 299 0.98 -22.89 -35.09
CA ALA A 299 0.35 -21.62 -35.41
C ALA A 299 1.40 -20.56 -35.75
N THR A 300 1.02 -19.60 -36.59
CA THR A 300 1.85 -18.44 -36.93
C THR A 300 0.99 -17.19 -36.80
N PHE A 301 1.46 -16.19 -36.05
CA PHE A 301 0.66 -15.01 -35.74
C PHE A 301 1.44 -13.71 -35.57
N THR A 302 0.75 -12.59 -35.70
CA THR A 302 1.15 -11.26 -35.23
C THR A 302 0.21 -10.78 -34.12
N PHE A 303 0.64 -9.80 -33.32
CA PHE A 303 -0.19 -9.14 -32.32
C PHE A 303 -0.92 -7.97 -33.00
N GLU A 304 -2.24 -8.05 -33.14
CA GLU A 304 -3.08 -7.04 -33.80
C GLU A 304 -3.82 -6.20 -32.76
N ASP A 305 -3.51 -4.90 -32.73
CA ASP A 305 -4.32 -3.87 -32.10
C ASP A 305 -5.34 -3.35 -33.13
N ARG A 306 -6.59 -3.77 -32.97
CA ARG A 306 -7.67 -3.40 -33.87
C ARG A 306 -8.20 -2.00 -33.64
N ASP A 307 -8.00 -1.42 -32.45
CA ASP A 307 -8.46 -0.07 -32.16
C ASP A 307 -7.53 0.94 -32.85
N ALA A 308 -6.22 0.69 -32.77
CA ALA A 308 -5.21 1.48 -33.47
C ALA A 308 -5.03 1.11 -34.95
N GLN A 309 -5.55 -0.05 -35.39
CA GLN A 309 -5.32 -0.63 -36.73
C GLN A 309 -3.81 -0.86 -37.01
N VAL A 310 -3.09 -1.35 -36.00
CA VAL A 310 -1.65 -1.63 -36.06
C VAL A 310 -1.38 -3.10 -35.76
N GLU A 311 -0.41 -3.67 -36.47
CA GLU A 311 0.08 -5.02 -36.22
C GLU A 311 1.53 -4.98 -35.76
N TYR A 312 1.82 -5.76 -34.73
CA TYR A 312 3.15 -5.94 -34.18
C TYR A 312 3.62 -7.37 -34.43
N GLY A 313 4.79 -7.50 -35.03
CA GLY A 313 5.48 -8.76 -35.20
C GLY A 313 6.86 -8.71 -34.55
N GLY A 314 7.50 -9.86 -34.46
CA GLY A 314 8.82 -10.00 -33.86
C GLY A 314 9.53 -11.23 -34.39
N ASP A 315 10.85 -11.16 -34.45
CA ASP A 315 11.67 -12.32 -34.82
C ASP A 315 11.79 -13.27 -33.62
N ALA A 316 10.80 -14.15 -33.44
CA ALA A 316 10.80 -15.13 -32.36
C ALA A 316 11.75 -16.30 -32.65
N GLN A 317 12.91 -16.26 -32.01
CA GLN A 317 13.89 -17.35 -32.03
C GLN A 317 13.73 -18.19 -30.75
N PHE A 318 13.09 -19.34 -30.89
CA PHE A 318 12.90 -20.27 -29.78
C PHE A 318 14.21 -20.99 -29.44
N ALA A 319 14.61 -20.90 -28.18
CA ALA A 319 15.77 -21.60 -27.62
C ALA A 319 15.48 -22.05 -26.19
N ASP A 320 16.25 -23.04 -25.73
CA ASP A 320 16.20 -23.44 -24.34
C ASP A 320 16.88 -22.38 -23.46
N ASP A 321 16.23 -21.98 -22.37
CA ASP A 321 16.86 -21.18 -21.33
C ASP A 321 17.89 -22.00 -20.52
N ALA A 322 18.52 -21.37 -19.53
CA ALA A 322 19.52 -22.03 -18.68
C ALA A 322 19.00 -23.27 -17.92
N ASN A 323 17.68 -23.40 -17.79
CA ASN A 323 17.00 -24.49 -17.08
C ASN A 323 16.30 -25.46 -18.05
N GLY A 324 16.51 -25.34 -19.37
CA GLY A 324 15.93 -26.22 -20.39
C GLY A 324 14.49 -25.88 -20.80
N ASN A 325 13.98 -24.69 -20.46
CA ASN A 325 12.65 -24.24 -20.87
C ASN A 325 12.69 -23.64 -22.26
N LEU A 326 11.74 -24.01 -23.12
CA LEU A 326 11.65 -23.46 -24.46
C LEU A 326 11.03 -22.05 -24.43
N VAL A 327 11.84 -21.05 -24.75
CA VAL A 327 11.48 -19.62 -24.64
C VAL A 327 11.78 -18.91 -25.96
N ALA A 328 10.95 -17.94 -26.31
CA ALA A 328 11.29 -16.91 -27.29
C ALA A 328 10.97 -15.55 -26.70
N SER A 329 11.87 -14.57 -26.84
CA SER A 329 11.62 -13.19 -26.44
C SER A 329 12.30 -12.25 -27.42
N GLY A 330 11.84 -11.00 -27.48
CA GLY A 330 12.43 -10.01 -28.36
C GLY A 330 11.67 -8.70 -28.40
N ALA A 331 12.13 -7.83 -29.28
CA ALA A 331 11.45 -6.58 -29.59
C ALA A 331 10.29 -6.82 -30.57
N LEU A 332 9.22 -6.06 -30.37
CA LEU A 332 8.10 -5.93 -31.28
C LEU A 332 8.34 -4.74 -32.21
N THR A 333 8.05 -4.92 -33.50
CA THR A 333 8.04 -3.85 -34.49
C THR A 333 6.71 -3.82 -35.22
N GLU A 334 6.29 -2.61 -35.58
CA GLU A 334 5.12 -2.42 -36.45
C GLU A 334 5.37 -3.09 -37.80
N SER A 335 4.41 -3.87 -38.28
CA SER A 335 4.56 -4.72 -39.47
C SER A 335 5.76 -5.68 -39.41
N GLY A 336 6.16 -6.08 -38.20
CA GLY A 336 7.22 -7.07 -37.98
C GLY A 336 6.86 -8.47 -38.49
N SER A 337 7.84 -9.37 -38.47
CA SER A 337 7.66 -10.77 -38.88
C SER A 337 6.67 -11.51 -37.98
N ALA A 338 5.90 -12.43 -38.57
CA ALA A 338 4.99 -13.27 -37.79
C ALA A 338 5.77 -14.30 -36.94
N ILE A 339 5.28 -14.52 -35.72
CA ILE A 339 5.82 -15.43 -34.71
C ILE A 339 5.22 -16.81 -34.93
N SER A 340 6.05 -17.86 -35.00
CA SER A 340 5.59 -19.23 -35.20
C SER A 340 5.80 -20.10 -33.96
N VAL A 341 4.75 -20.79 -33.51
CA VAL A 341 4.76 -21.70 -32.37
C VAL A 341 4.38 -23.11 -32.78
N LYS A 342 4.86 -24.10 -32.02
CA LYS A 342 4.40 -25.49 -32.11
C LYS A 342 3.15 -25.67 -31.25
N THR A 343 2.53 -26.85 -31.33
CA THR A 343 1.45 -27.21 -30.40
C THR A 343 1.95 -27.26 -28.96
N GLY A 344 1.11 -26.82 -28.02
CA GLY A 344 1.38 -26.82 -26.59
C GLY A 344 0.74 -25.63 -25.88
N LEU A 345 0.88 -25.63 -24.56
CA LEU A 345 0.50 -24.51 -23.70
C LEU A 345 1.66 -23.52 -23.64
N TYR A 346 1.36 -22.23 -23.82
CA TYR A 346 2.35 -21.16 -23.74
C TYR A 346 1.83 -20.05 -22.85
N ARG A 347 2.67 -19.53 -21.96
CA ARG A 347 2.52 -18.17 -21.46
C ARG A 347 2.87 -17.24 -22.61
N VAL A 348 1.94 -16.40 -23.03
CA VAL A 348 2.16 -15.39 -24.08
C VAL A 348 2.02 -14.02 -23.45
N SER A 349 3.10 -13.24 -23.50
CA SER A 349 3.16 -11.90 -22.94
C SER A 349 3.69 -10.93 -24.00
N ALA A 350 2.94 -9.86 -24.23
CA ALA A 350 3.29 -8.78 -25.15
C ALA A 350 3.12 -7.45 -24.42
N ASN A 351 4.20 -6.70 -24.28
CA ASN A 351 4.16 -5.36 -23.74
C ASN A 351 4.24 -4.36 -24.90
N LEU A 352 3.10 -3.81 -25.32
CA LEU A 352 3.03 -2.88 -26.43
C LEU A 352 3.60 -1.50 -26.07
N LYS A 353 3.62 -1.15 -24.78
CA LYS A 353 4.22 0.09 -24.28
C LYS A 353 5.73 0.07 -24.47
N PHE A 354 6.39 -0.99 -24.01
CA PHE A 354 7.83 -1.20 -24.14
C PHE A 354 8.25 -1.87 -25.45
N LYS A 355 7.28 -2.27 -26.28
CA LYS A 355 7.48 -2.98 -27.55
C LYS A 355 8.34 -4.22 -27.38
N THR A 356 7.98 -5.07 -26.42
CA THR A 356 8.65 -6.35 -26.16
C THR A 356 7.65 -7.48 -26.08
N PHE A 357 8.13 -8.71 -26.30
CA PHE A 357 7.34 -9.91 -26.08
C PHE A 357 8.17 -11.01 -25.43
N ILE A 358 7.48 -11.93 -24.75
CA ILE A 358 8.03 -13.18 -24.26
C ILE A 358 6.99 -14.30 -24.40
N LEU A 359 7.43 -15.43 -24.93
CA LEU A 359 6.69 -16.69 -25.01
C LEU A 359 7.47 -17.74 -24.23
N VAL A 360 6.81 -18.38 -23.28
CA VAL A 360 7.38 -19.50 -22.52
C VAL A 360 6.50 -20.72 -22.75
N LYS A 361 7.05 -21.81 -23.27
CA LYS A 361 6.32 -23.08 -23.35
C LYS A 361 6.15 -23.65 -21.95
N ILE A 362 4.93 -24.00 -21.59
CA ILE A 362 4.57 -24.52 -20.28
C ILE A 362 4.40 -26.03 -20.38
N GLU A 363 5.26 -26.75 -19.68
CA GLU A 363 5.29 -28.22 -19.58
C GLU A 363 4.71 -28.70 -18.24
N SER A 364 4.79 -27.88 -17.18
CA SER A 364 4.17 -28.18 -15.88
C SER A 364 3.81 -26.91 -15.11
N MET A 365 2.91 -27.07 -14.14
CA MET A 365 2.63 -26.08 -13.10
C MET A 365 2.51 -26.82 -11.77
N GLY A 366 3.05 -26.23 -10.71
CA GLY A 366 2.99 -26.81 -9.38
C GLY A 366 2.94 -25.76 -8.28
N MET A 367 2.56 -26.20 -7.09
CA MET A 367 2.59 -25.39 -5.88
C MET A 367 3.69 -25.94 -4.96
N ILE A 368 4.56 -25.06 -4.44
CA ILE A 368 5.71 -25.46 -3.63
C ILE A 368 5.86 -24.54 -2.42
N GLY A 369 6.25 -25.10 -1.28
CA GLY A 369 6.48 -24.36 -0.03
C GLY A 369 6.07 -25.12 1.22
N ASN A 370 6.46 -24.63 2.40
CA ASN A 370 6.12 -25.26 3.69
C ASN A 370 4.62 -25.20 4.03
N ALA A 371 3.81 -24.44 3.28
CA ALA A 371 2.36 -24.62 3.32
C ALA A 371 1.90 -25.95 2.69
N THR A 372 2.67 -26.52 1.77
CA THR A 372 2.32 -27.71 0.98
C THR A 372 2.93 -29.00 1.57
N PRO A 373 2.41 -30.20 1.25
CA PRO A 373 2.88 -31.46 1.85
C PRO A 373 4.35 -31.79 1.62
N GLY A 374 4.92 -31.33 0.49
CA GLY A 374 6.32 -31.57 0.10
C GLY A 374 7.30 -30.52 0.62
N GLY A 375 6.83 -29.49 1.32
CA GLY A 375 7.67 -28.38 1.74
C GLY A 375 8.34 -27.67 0.56
N TRP A 376 9.56 -27.19 0.80
CA TRP A 376 10.44 -26.65 -0.26
C TRP A 376 11.24 -27.73 -1.00
N ASP A 377 11.12 -29.00 -0.58
CA ASP A 377 11.89 -30.12 -1.14
C ASP A 377 11.20 -30.74 -2.37
N ALA A 378 9.87 -30.66 -2.46
CA ALA A 378 9.11 -31.24 -3.54
C ALA A 378 7.88 -30.39 -3.92
N GLU A 379 7.73 -30.17 -5.22
CA GLU A 379 6.58 -29.47 -5.78
C GLU A 379 5.32 -30.36 -5.80
N THR A 380 4.18 -29.79 -5.45
CA THR A 380 2.87 -30.44 -5.54
C THR A 380 2.27 -30.13 -6.93
N PRO A 381 2.17 -31.11 -7.85
CA PRO A 381 1.77 -30.84 -9.24
C PRO A 381 0.31 -30.40 -9.37
N MET A 382 0.03 -29.44 -10.25
CA MET A 382 -1.32 -29.01 -10.62
C MET A 382 -1.75 -29.62 -11.97
N THR A 383 -3.06 -29.75 -12.19
CA THR A 383 -3.65 -30.27 -13.43
C THR A 383 -4.23 -29.12 -14.26
N TYR A 384 -3.84 -29.02 -15.53
CA TYR A 384 -4.40 -28.02 -16.45
C TYR A 384 -5.76 -28.46 -17.01
N ASP A 385 -6.74 -27.57 -16.95
CA ASP A 385 -8.02 -27.69 -17.65
C ASP A 385 -8.07 -26.69 -18.81
N VAL A 386 -8.18 -27.23 -20.03
CA VAL A 386 -8.22 -26.46 -21.28
C VAL A 386 -9.53 -25.69 -21.43
N ALA A 387 -10.64 -26.20 -20.90
CA ALA A 387 -11.97 -25.61 -21.10
C ALA A 387 -12.13 -24.32 -20.28
N SER A 388 -11.67 -24.32 -19.04
CA SER A 388 -11.69 -23.16 -18.14
C SER A 388 -10.41 -22.32 -18.21
N ASN A 389 -9.34 -22.81 -18.84
CA ASN A 389 -8.01 -22.21 -18.84
C ASN A 389 -7.45 -22.00 -17.41
N THR A 390 -7.53 -23.04 -16.58
CA THR A 390 -7.12 -23.01 -15.17
C THR A 390 -6.22 -24.18 -14.80
N PHE A 391 -5.35 -23.99 -13.81
CA PHE A 391 -4.68 -25.11 -13.13
C PHE A 391 -5.38 -25.44 -11.81
N THR A 392 -5.68 -26.71 -11.57
CA THR A 392 -6.37 -27.17 -10.36
C THR A 392 -5.51 -28.12 -9.52
N LEU A 393 -5.67 -28.05 -8.21
CA LEU A 393 -5.00 -28.93 -7.25
C LEU A 393 -5.89 -29.13 -6.03
N LYS A 394 -6.05 -30.38 -5.59
CA LYS A 394 -6.63 -30.70 -4.30
C LYS A 394 -5.52 -31.20 -3.37
N THR A 395 -5.27 -30.49 -2.27
CA THR A 395 -4.15 -30.80 -1.35
C THR A 395 -4.39 -30.29 0.07
N THR A 396 -3.64 -30.83 1.03
CA THR A 396 -3.60 -30.30 2.40
C THR A 396 -2.68 -29.10 2.48
N LEU A 397 -3.18 -27.98 3.01
CA LEU A 397 -2.41 -26.76 3.26
C LEU A 397 -2.28 -26.49 4.75
N THR A 398 -1.11 -25.99 5.15
CA THR A 398 -0.74 -25.72 6.55
C THR A 398 -0.75 -24.23 6.83
N GLU A 399 -1.53 -23.83 7.83
CA GLU A 399 -1.65 -22.44 8.31
C GLU A 399 -0.29 -21.83 8.67
N GLY A 400 -0.06 -20.59 8.24
CA GLY A 400 1.19 -19.85 8.43
C GLY A 400 2.36 -20.35 7.59
N GLY A 401 2.18 -21.41 6.79
CA GLY A 401 3.16 -21.85 5.82
C GLY A 401 3.26 -20.88 4.63
N GLU A 402 4.43 -20.83 4.02
CA GLU A 402 4.69 -20.06 2.80
C GLU A 402 4.61 -20.96 1.55
N TYR A 403 4.28 -20.38 0.39
CA TYR A 403 4.25 -21.08 -0.90
C TYR A 403 4.39 -20.14 -2.10
N LYS A 404 4.62 -20.74 -3.28
CA LYS A 404 4.48 -20.12 -4.61
C LYS A 404 3.84 -21.09 -5.61
N TYR A 405 3.24 -20.55 -6.66
CA TYR A 405 2.95 -21.29 -7.89
C TYR A 405 4.14 -21.20 -8.83
N ARG A 406 4.51 -22.27 -9.51
CA ARG A 406 5.73 -22.30 -10.31
C ARG A 406 5.54 -23.12 -11.58
N ALA A 407 5.77 -22.47 -12.72
CA ALA A 407 5.76 -23.15 -14.01
C ALA A 407 7.09 -23.86 -14.26
N ASN A 408 7.02 -25.03 -14.89
CA ASN A 408 8.15 -25.84 -15.31
C ASN A 408 9.19 -26.14 -14.22
N ASN A 409 8.78 -26.15 -12.94
CA ASN A 409 9.69 -26.35 -11.80
C ASN A 409 10.88 -25.35 -11.81
N ASN A 410 10.69 -24.12 -12.32
CA ASN A 410 11.73 -23.09 -12.46
C ASN A 410 11.36 -21.81 -11.69
N TRP A 411 12.25 -21.35 -10.80
CA TRP A 411 12.05 -20.14 -9.99
C TRP A 411 11.88 -18.85 -10.79
N GLY A 412 12.53 -18.74 -11.96
CA GLY A 412 12.32 -17.61 -12.88
C GLY A 412 10.90 -17.57 -13.46
N TYR A 413 10.12 -18.64 -13.28
CA TYR A 413 8.71 -18.73 -13.63
C TYR A 413 7.84 -19.04 -12.40
N ALA A 414 8.21 -18.50 -11.24
CA ALA A 414 7.33 -18.46 -10.08
C ALA A 414 6.36 -17.28 -10.19
N ILE A 415 5.11 -17.50 -9.77
CA ILE A 415 4.09 -16.47 -9.64
C ILE A 415 4.06 -16.01 -8.19
N ASP A 416 4.12 -14.70 -7.98
CA ASP A 416 4.09 -14.05 -6.68
C ASP A 416 2.67 -13.80 -6.15
N GLY A 417 2.58 -13.14 -4.99
CA GLY A 417 1.31 -12.78 -4.36
C GLY A 417 0.48 -11.76 -5.16
N GLU A 418 1.11 -11.04 -6.09
CA GLU A 418 0.46 -10.07 -6.98
C GLU A 418 0.05 -10.73 -8.31
N GLY A 419 0.16 -12.06 -8.42
CA GLY A 419 -0.20 -12.80 -9.62
C GLY A 419 0.73 -12.56 -10.81
N SER A 420 1.95 -12.07 -10.57
CA SER A 420 2.94 -11.76 -11.61
C SER A 420 4.11 -12.74 -11.57
N PHE A 421 4.70 -13.01 -12.73
CA PHE A 421 5.94 -13.79 -12.79
C PHE A 421 7.12 -12.92 -12.33
N SER A 422 7.68 -13.25 -11.17
CA SER A 422 8.75 -12.46 -10.58
C SER A 422 9.70 -13.33 -9.76
N ASP A 423 11.00 -13.18 -10.05
CA ASP A 423 12.05 -13.81 -9.26
C ASP A 423 12.40 -12.92 -8.06
N GLY A 424 12.74 -13.54 -6.93
CA GLY A 424 13.16 -12.85 -5.71
C GLY A 424 12.07 -12.09 -4.93
N THR A 425 10.80 -12.12 -5.36
CA THR A 425 9.68 -11.56 -4.59
C THR A 425 9.32 -12.43 -3.38
N PRO A 426 8.74 -11.85 -2.31
CA PRO A 426 8.31 -12.60 -1.13
C PRO A 426 7.40 -13.78 -1.47
N ASN A 427 7.42 -14.80 -0.62
CA ASN A 427 6.52 -15.93 -0.74
C ASN A 427 5.10 -15.54 -0.32
N ILE A 428 4.11 -16.28 -0.80
CA ILE A 428 2.72 -16.14 -0.39
C ILE A 428 2.54 -16.86 0.94
N VAL A 429 1.98 -16.19 1.95
CA VAL A 429 1.65 -16.82 3.24
C VAL A 429 0.24 -17.41 3.16
N PHE A 430 0.09 -18.67 3.54
CA PHE A 430 -1.21 -19.30 3.67
C PHE A 430 -1.83 -18.96 5.03
N ASP A 431 -2.88 -18.16 5.02
CA ASP A 431 -3.49 -17.54 6.21
C ASP A 431 -4.77 -18.25 6.69
N LYS A 432 -5.17 -19.35 6.04
CA LYS A 432 -6.36 -20.12 6.41
C LYS A 432 -5.99 -21.29 7.32
N ALA A 433 -6.98 -21.78 8.08
CA ALA A 433 -6.82 -22.92 8.97
C ALA A 433 -6.28 -24.16 8.22
N THR A 434 -5.41 -24.92 8.88
CA THR A 434 -4.84 -26.14 8.31
C THR A 434 -5.94 -27.13 7.91
N GLY A 435 -5.90 -27.62 6.67
CA GLY A 435 -6.95 -28.49 6.14
C GLY A 435 -6.76 -28.85 4.67
N GLU A 436 -7.71 -29.59 4.11
CA GLU A 436 -7.74 -29.93 2.68
C GLU A 436 -8.43 -28.80 1.89
N TYR A 437 -7.84 -28.40 0.76
CA TYR A 437 -8.30 -27.30 -0.09
C TYR A 437 -8.31 -27.69 -1.56
N ASN A 438 -9.29 -27.17 -2.30
CA ASN A 438 -9.29 -27.06 -3.75
C ASN A 438 -8.67 -25.71 -4.14
N VAL A 439 -7.57 -25.76 -4.88
CA VAL A 439 -6.85 -24.61 -5.42
C VAL A 439 -7.13 -24.54 -6.92
N THR A 440 -7.54 -23.38 -7.41
CA THR A 440 -7.78 -23.11 -8.83
C THR A 440 -7.05 -21.83 -9.23
N LEU A 441 -5.97 -21.95 -9.99
CA LEU A 441 -5.21 -20.84 -10.55
C LEU A 441 -5.76 -20.49 -11.94
N ASP A 442 -6.38 -19.32 -12.08
CA ASP A 442 -6.87 -18.79 -13.35
C ASP A 442 -5.71 -18.14 -14.13
N VAL A 443 -5.43 -18.71 -15.31
CA VAL A 443 -4.35 -18.24 -16.20
C VAL A 443 -4.88 -17.59 -17.49
N SER A 444 -6.17 -17.27 -17.54
CA SER A 444 -6.83 -16.62 -18.68
C SER A 444 -6.53 -15.12 -18.80
N LYS A 445 -6.06 -14.50 -17.72
CA LYS A 445 -5.80 -13.06 -17.62
C LYS A 445 -4.75 -12.76 -16.55
N HIS A 446 -4.05 -11.64 -16.74
CA HIS A 446 -3.06 -11.13 -15.79
C HIS A 446 -3.63 -9.95 -14.97
N PRO A 447 -3.37 -9.86 -13.65
CA PRO A 447 -2.60 -10.79 -12.83
C PRO A 447 -3.27 -12.16 -12.66
N TYR A 448 -2.45 -13.21 -12.51
CA TYR A 448 -2.93 -14.57 -12.32
C TYR A 448 -3.36 -14.79 -10.88
N MET A 449 -4.66 -15.05 -10.69
CA MET A 449 -5.24 -15.18 -9.36
C MET A 449 -5.61 -16.62 -9.07
N ALA A 450 -5.25 -17.09 -7.87
CA ALA A 450 -5.67 -18.38 -7.38
C ALA A 450 -6.85 -18.27 -6.41
N LYS A 451 -7.86 -19.09 -6.65
CA LYS A 451 -8.98 -19.32 -5.73
C LYS A 451 -8.68 -20.54 -4.88
N ILE A 452 -8.57 -20.36 -3.57
CA ILE A 452 -8.31 -21.43 -2.60
C ILE A 452 -9.52 -21.60 -1.68
N VAL A 453 -10.18 -22.74 -1.83
CA VAL A 453 -11.49 -23.05 -1.23
C VAL A 453 -11.34 -24.32 -0.40
N SER A 454 -11.82 -24.33 0.84
CA SER A 454 -11.76 -25.54 1.66
C SER A 454 -12.49 -26.68 0.95
N ALA A 455 -11.89 -27.86 0.90
CA ALA A 455 -12.53 -29.04 0.35
C ALA A 455 -13.72 -29.53 1.20
N ALA A 456 -13.91 -28.96 2.39
CA ALA A 456 -15.10 -29.15 3.20
C ALA A 456 -16.30 -28.29 2.75
N PHE A 457 -16.08 -27.26 1.92
CA PHE A 457 -17.17 -26.45 1.38
C PHE A 457 -17.94 -27.22 0.29
N PRO A 458 -19.24 -26.94 0.12
CA PRO A 458 -20.04 -27.52 -0.95
C PRO A 458 -19.45 -27.25 -2.35
N THR A 459 -19.66 -28.19 -3.28
CA THR A 459 -19.16 -28.11 -4.66
C THR A 459 -20.16 -27.45 -5.62
N GLU A 460 -21.37 -27.18 -5.15
CA GLU A 460 -22.44 -26.64 -5.95
C GLU A 460 -22.34 -25.12 -5.94
N GLU A 461 -22.19 -24.50 -7.11
CA GLU A 461 -22.22 -23.03 -7.21
C GLU A 461 -23.62 -22.48 -6.91
N PHE A 462 -24.66 -23.27 -7.17
CA PHE A 462 -26.05 -22.87 -7.01
C PHE A 462 -26.82 -23.83 -6.10
N ILE A 463 -27.71 -23.26 -5.30
CA ILE A 463 -28.82 -23.99 -4.68
C ILE A 463 -30.13 -23.34 -5.11
N TYR A 464 -31.19 -24.13 -5.19
CA TYR A 464 -32.48 -23.70 -5.73
C TYR A 464 -33.51 -23.66 -4.61
N VAL A 465 -34.44 -22.71 -4.63
CA VAL A 465 -35.39 -22.46 -3.52
C VAL A 465 -36.79 -22.98 -3.86
N PRO A 466 -37.09 -24.29 -3.87
CA PRO A 466 -38.45 -24.73 -4.09
C PRO A 466 -39.36 -24.51 -2.88
N GLY A 467 -40.62 -24.16 -3.13
CA GLY A 467 -41.59 -23.91 -2.06
C GLY A 467 -42.97 -23.50 -2.57
N ASN A 468 -43.82 -23.05 -1.64
CA ASN A 468 -45.19 -22.63 -1.89
C ASN A 468 -45.31 -21.64 -3.06
N HIS A 469 -44.44 -20.63 -3.10
CA HIS A 469 -44.43 -19.52 -4.07
C HIS A 469 -44.35 -19.93 -5.55
N GLN A 470 -43.97 -21.16 -5.84
CA GLN A 470 -43.92 -21.70 -7.20
C GLN A 470 -44.66 -23.03 -7.37
N ALA A 471 -45.30 -23.54 -6.31
CA ALA A 471 -45.97 -24.84 -6.23
C ALA A 471 -45.04 -26.08 -6.14
N TRP A 472 -43.92 -25.98 -5.40
CA TRP A 472 -43.00 -27.10 -5.09
C TRP A 472 -42.40 -27.83 -6.31
N ASP A 473 -42.25 -27.15 -7.44
CA ASP A 473 -41.56 -27.57 -8.65
C ASP A 473 -40.09 -27.08 -8.68
N PRO A 474 -39.08 -27.94 -8.43
CA PRO A 474 -37.67 -27.55 -8.49
C PRO A 474 -37.22 -27.08 -9.88
N ALA A 475 -37.89 -27.50 -10.96
CA ALA A 475 -37.51 -27.13 -12.31
C ALA A 475 -37.57 -25.61 -12.52
N THR A 476 -38.51 -24.94 -11.87
CA THR A 476 -38.77 -23.49 -11.98
C THR A 476 -38.27 -22.67 -10.79
N ALA A 477 -37.69 -23.31 -9.77
CA ALA A 477 -37.26 -22.66 -8.54
C ALA A 477 -36.18 -21.58 -8.75
N PRO A 478 -36.25 -20.39 -8.13
CA PRO A 478 -35.17 -19.40 -8.17
C PRO A 478 -33.87 -19.95 -7.56
N ALA A 479 -32.72 -19.56 -8.09
CA ALA A 479 -31.41 -19.98 -7.57
C ALA A 479 -30.71 -18.91 -6.70
N LEU A 480 -30.10 -19.36 -5.61
CA LEU A 480 -29.07 -18.64 -4.86
C LEU A 480 -27.70 -19.09 -5.35
N ARG A 481 -26.71 -18.19 -5.36
CA ARG A 481 -25.36 -18.44 -5.89
C ARG A 481 -24.31 -18.26 -4.79
N SER A 482 -23.36 -19.18 -4.71
CA SER A 482 -22.15 -19.07 -3.90
C SER A 482 -20.97 -18.73 -4.81
N LEU A 483 -20.81 -17.44 -5.13
CA LEU A 483 -19.78 -16.96 -6.06
C LEU A 483 -18.36 -17.38 -5.62
N GLU A 484 -18.10 -17.32 -4.32
CA GLU A 484 -16.80 -17.68 -3.73
C GLU A 484 -16.63 -19.18 -3.44
N MET A 485 -17.65 -20.00 -3.72
CA MET A 485 -17.66 -21.44 -3.39
C MET A 485 -17.38 -21.71 -1.90
N ASN A 486 -17.78 -20.80 -1.01
CA ASN A 486 -17.51 -20.86 0.44
C ASN A 486 -18.70 -21.40 1.25
N GLY A 487 -19.73 -21.93 0.59
CA GLY A 487 -20.96 -22.39 1.24
C GLY A 487 -21.92 -21.28 1.67
N ILE A 488 -21.65 -20.02 1.28
CA ILE A 488 -22.57 -18.89 1.47
C ILE A 488 -23.30 -18.65 0.15
N TYR A 489 -24.57 -19.01 0.11
CA TYR A 489 -25.42 -18.83 -1.06
C TYR A 489 -26.31 -17.61 -0.92
N THR A 490 -26.26 -16.71 -1.91
CA THR A 490 -27.05 -15.49 -1.89
C THR A 490 -27.87 -15.27 -3.16
N GLY A 491 -29.01 -14.60 -3.05
CA GLY A 491 -29.89 -14.35 -4.19
C GLY A 491 -31.28 -13.91 -3.78
N PHE A 492 -32.18 -13.79 -4.76
CA PHE A 492 -33.53 -13.30 -4.53
C PHE A 492 -34.58 -14.36 -4.80
N SER A 493 -35.60 -14.42 -3.93
CA SER A 493 -36.81 -15.19 -4.19
C SER A 493 -38.05 -14.55 -3.57
N ARG A 494 -39.21 -14.81 -4.17
CA ARG A 494 -40.48 -14.64 -3.47
C ARG A 494 -40.60 -15.77 -2.45
N LEU A 495 -41.03 -15.45 -1.24
CA LEU A 495 -41.36 -16.42 -0.19
C LEU A 495 -42.77 -16.10 0.32
N ASP A 496 -43.60 -17.12 0.53
CA ASP A 496 -44.99 -17.00 0.95
C ASP A 496 -45.44 -18.19 1.83
N GLY A 497 -44.50 -18.73 2.62
CA GLY A 497 -44.72 -19.85 3.52
C GLY A 497 -43.57 -20.84 3.48
N GLU A 498 -43.89 -22.12 3.33
CA GLU A 498 -42.92 -23.21 3.40
C GLU A 498 -42.07 -23.33 2.13
N PHE A 499 -40.78 -23.62 2.31
CA PHE A 499 -39.78 -23.85 1.26
C PHE A 499 -38.63 -24.75 1.76
N LYS A 500 -37.77 -25.16 0.82
CA LYS A 500 -36.51 -25.87 1.05
C LYS A 500 -35.44 -25.34 0.08
N PHE A 501 -34.24 -25.91 0.15
CA PHE A 501 -33.24 -25.77 -0.89
C PHE A 501 -32.91 -27.11 -1.54
N THR A 502 -32.75 -27.16 -2.87
CA THR A 502 -32.23 -28.34 -3.58
C THR A 502 -30.86 -28.04 -4.19
N LEU A 503 -30.02 -29.06 -4.34
CA LEU A 503 -28.66 -28.93 -4.91
C LEU A 503 -28.65 -28.91 -6.45
N ALA A 504 -29.75 -29.34 -7.06
CA ALA A 504 -30.03 -29.19 -8.48
C ALA A 504 -31.49 -28.77 -8.68
N ARG A 505 -31.90 -28.53 -9.92
CA ARG A 505 -33.32 -28.29 -10.30
C ARG A 505 -34.16 -29.58 -10.27
N ASN A 506 -33.94 -30.43 -9.26
CA ASN A 506 -34.63 -31.69 -9.00
C ASN A 506 -34.51 -32.02 -7.51
N TRP A 507 -35.16 -33.11 -7.07
CA TRP A 507 -35.10 -33.60 -5.69
C TRP A 507 -34.05 -34.69 -5.46
N GLU A 508 -33.40 -35.19 -6.51
CA GLU A 508 -32.55 -36.39 -6.50
C GLU A 508 -31.11 -36.09 -6.05
N ASP A 509 -30.61 -34.89 -6.31
CA ASP A 509 -29.23 -34.48 -6.01
C ASP A 509 -29.04 -33.99 -4.55
N GLY A 510 -30.10 -34.01 -3.73
CA GLY A 510 -30.05 -33.65 -2.32
C GLY A 510 -30.67 -32.28 -2.00
N GLU A 511 -30.77 -31.99 -0.70
CA GLU A 511 -31.46 -30.80 -0.18
C GLU A 511 -30.81 -30.23 1.07
N TYR A 512 -30.90 -28.90 1.23
CA TYR A 512 -30.82 -28.25 2.54
C TYR A 512 -32.22 -27.89 3.01
N ASN A 513 -32.47 -28.10 4.30
CA ASN A 513 -33.79 -27.96 4.90
C ASN A 513 -33.64 -27.44 6.35
N SER A 514 -34.70 -27.42 7.14
CA SER A 514 -34.66 -26.82 8.47
C SER A 514 -33.66 -27.45 9.44
N THR A 515 -33.17 -28.67 9.18
CA THR A 515 -32.16 -29.32 10.05
C THR A 515 -30.74 -28.84 9.79
N HIS A 516 -30.51 -28.08 8.72
CA HIS A 516 -29.19 -27.55 8.34
C HIS A 516 -28.92 -26.15 8.90
N PHE A 517 -29.93 -25.53 9.52
CA PHE A 517 -29.84 -24.17 10.03
C PHE A 517 -30.28 -24.15 11.49
N THR A 518 -29.52 -23.41 12.30
CA THR A 518 -29.80 -23.21 13.72
C THR A 518 -29.96 -21.73 14.06
N ASP A 519 -29.46 -20.84 13.20
CA ASP A 519 -29.61 -19.39 13.31
C ASP A 519 -30.52 -18.87 12.19
N TYR A 520 -31.54 -18.10 12.54
CA TYR A 520 -32.59 -17.62 11.63
C TYR A 520 -32.83 -16.13 11.85
N SER A 521 -32.94 -15.36 10.77
CA SER A 521 -33.46 -13.98 10.85
C SER A 521 -34.96 -13.94 11.15
N GLU A 522 -35.48 -12.76 11.46
CA GLU A 522 -36.90 -12.56 11.74
C GLU A 522 -37.81 -13.08 10.61
N GLY A 523 -38.90 -13.76 10.99
CA GLY A 523 -39.87 -14.34 10.06
C GLY A 523 -39.54 -15.77 9.60
N LEU A 524 -38.29 -16.20 9.69
CA LEU A 524 -37.86 -17.56 9.35
C LEU A 524 -37.92 -18.49 10.57
N ALA A 525 -38.41 -19.71 10.36
CA ALA A 525 -38.35 -20.77 11.36
C ALA A 525 -38.50 -22.16 10.71
N PRO A 526 -38.12 -23.25 11.40
CA PRO A 526 -38.56 -24.59 11.02
C PRO A 526 -40.09 -24.70 10.97
N ALA A 527 -40.63 -25.31 9.92
CA ALA A 527 -42.06 -25.57 9.80
C ALA A 527 -42.51 -26.65 10.81
N SER A 528 -43.75 -26.55 11.29
CA SER A 528 -44.27 -27.50 12.28
C SER A 528 -44.64 -28.83 11.62
N GLY A 529 -44.09 -29.93 12.12
CA GLY A 529 -44.45 -31.28 11.66
C GLY A 529 -43.80 -31.72 10.34
N SER A 530 -42.85 -30.95 9.81
CA SER A 530 -42.05 -31.29 8.63
C SER A 530 -40.60 -30.84 8.81
N THR A 531 -39.74 -31.09 7.82
CA THR A 531 -38.37 -30.53 7.76
C THR A 531 -38.29 -29.28 6.88
N ASN A 532 -39.43 -28.70 6.49
CA ASN A 532 -39.46 -27.50 5.67
C ASN A 532 -39.03 -26.29 6.51
N ILE A 533 -38.56 -25.25 5.83
CA ILE A 533 -38.36 -23.93 6.41
C ILE A 533 -39.61 -23.11 6.09
N ASN A 534 -40.09 -22.31 7.03
CA ASN A 534 -41.25 -21.45 6.84
C ASN A 534 -40.84 -19.98 6.94
N MET A 535 -41.27 -19.17 5.97
CA MET A 535 -41.27 -17.71 6.05
C MET A 535 -42.68 -17.23 6.39
N ALA A 536 -42.87 -16.65 7.58
CA ALA A 536 -44.18 -16.23 8.08
C ALA A 536 -44.77 -15.04 7.31
N ASN A 537 -43.92 -14.18 6.75
CA ASN A 537 -44.31 -12.94 6.09
C ASN A 537 -44.12 -13.11 4.57
N PRO A 538 -45.20 -13.12 3.77
CA PRO A 538 -45.06 -13.18 2.32
C PRO A 538 -44.38 -11.93 1.76
N GLY A 539 -43.44 -12.10 0.82
CA GLY A 539 -42.69 -10.97 0.26
C GLY A 539 -41.63 -11.37 -0.75
N PHE A 540 -40.93 -10.36 -1.28
CA PHE A 540 -39.75 -10.54 -2.13
C PHE A 540 -38.51 -10.37 -1.25
N TYR A 541 -37.66 -11.39 -1.17
CA TYR A 541 -36.56 -11.42 -0.22
C TYR A 541 -35.22 -11.53 -0.92
N TYR A 542 -34.23 -10.80 -0.40
CA TYR A 542 -32.83 -11.18 -0.51
C TYR A 542 -32.54 -12.26 0.55
N ILE A 543 -32.01 -13.40 0.15
CA ILE A 543 -31.78 -14.57 1.01
C ILE A 543 -30.29 -14.85 1.07
N GLU A 544 -29.80 -15.11 2.28
CA GLU A 544 -28.43 -15.51 2.58
C GLU A 544 -28.44 -16.83 3.36
N ALA A 545 -28.04 -17.92 2.71
CA ALA A 545 -27.94 -19.24 3.30
C ALA A 545 -26.46 -19.62 3.47
N ASP A 546 -25.98 -19.57 4.71
CA ASP A 546 -24.65 -20.06 5.09
C ASP A 546 -24.78 -21.45 5.70
N VAL A 547 -24.48 -22.46 4.87
CA VAL A 547 -24.60 -23.87 5.27
C VAL A 547 -23.43 -24.36 6.12
N MET A 548 -22.38 -23.55 6.23
CA MET A 548 -21.17 -23.89 7.00
C MET A 548 -21.31 -23.44 8.44
N THR A 549 -21.87 -22.24 8.65
CA THR A 549 -22.17 -21.72 9.99
C THR A 549 -23.61 -22.01 10.44
N GLN A 550 -24.41 -22.65 9.58
CA GLN A 550 -25.82 -23.01 9.85
C GLN A 550 -26.70 -21.78 10.10
N SER A 551 -26.46 -20.69 9.36
CA SER A 551 -27.20 -19.42 9.43
C SER A 551 -28.05 -19.23 8.17
N LEU A 552 -29.33 -18.88 8.34
CA LEU A 552 -30.23 -18.51 7.26
C LEU A 552 -30.89 -17.15 7.53
N LYS A 553 -30.63 -16.19 6.66
CA LYS A 553 -31.16 -14.83 6.76
C LYS A 553 -31.97 -14.47 5.52
N ALA A 554 -33.00 -13.66 5.72
CA ALA A 554 -33.83 -13.12 4.66
C ALA A 554 -34.16 -11.65 4.96
N THR A 555 -33.77 -10.76 4.05
CA THR A 555 -34.05 -9.32 4.10
C THR A 555 -35.21 -9.02 3.16
N LEU A 556 -36.30 -8.46 3.70
CA LEU A 556 -37.45 -8.06 2.89
C LEU A 556 -37.06 -6.88 1.98
N ILE A 557 -37.43 -7.00 0.71
CA ILE A 557 -37.27 -5.97 -0.31
C ILE A 557 -38.64 -5.33 -0.54
N GLU A 558 -38.79 -4.12 -0.01
CA GLU A 558 -40.01 -3.32 -0.12
C GLU A 558 -39.98 -2.41 -1.35
N SER A 559 -38.79 -1.97 -1.78
CA SER A 559 -38.62 -1.12 -2.95
C SER A 559 -37.25 -1.26 -3.59
N TRP A 560 -37.17 -0.86 -4.87
CA TRP A 560 -35.92 -0.62 -5.58
C TRP A 560 -35.92 0.78 -6.18
N GLY A 561 -34.76 1.43 -6.14
CA GLY A 561 -34.51 2.72 -6.76
C GLY A 561 -33.33 2.66 -7.74
N LEU A 562 -33.44 3.39 -8.85
CA LEU A 562 -32.33 3.70 -9.73
C LEU A 562 -31.72 5.05 -9.31
N ILE A 563 -30.43 5.07 -9.01
CA ILE A 563 -29.73 6.24 -8.45
C ILE A 563 -28.38 6.46 -9.14
N GLY A 564 -27.91 7.70 -9.24
CA GLY A 564 -26.58 8.02 -9.78
C GLY A 564 -26.57 9.26 -10.66
N ALA A 565 -25.37 9.71 -11.04
CA ALA A 565 -25.15 10.92 -11.84
C ALA A 565 -25.91 10.95 -13.18
N ALA A 566 -26.23 9.79 -13.76
CA ALA A 566 -27.04 9.69 -14.97
C ALA A 566 -28.55 9.87 -14.72
N THR A 567 -29.01 9.84 -13.47
CA THR A 567 -30.44 9.86 -13.11
C THR A 567 -30.92 11.27 -12.72
N PRO A 568 -32.23 11.58 -12.79
CA PRO A 568 -32.74 12.93 -12.53
C PRO A 568 -32.39 13.51 -11.14
N GLY A 569 -32.22 12.65 -10.13
CA GLY A 569 -31.92 13.02 -8.75
C GLY A 569 -30.43 12.94 -8.38
N GLY A 570 -29.56 12.59 -9.34
CA GLY A 570 -28.15 12.37 -9.06
C GLY A 570 -27.93 11.27 -8.00
N TRP A 571 -26.97 11.49 -7.10
CA TRP A 571 -26.74 10.63 -5.93
C TRP A 571 -27.56 11.04 -4.70
N ASP A 572 -28.34 12.13 -4.80
CA ASP A 572 -29.12 12.67 -3.68
C ASP A 572 -30.52 12.03 -3.58
N SER A 573 -31.07 11.55 -4.69
CA SER A 573 -32.41 10.96 -4.74
C SER A 573 -32.54 9.90 -5.85
N GLU A 574 -33.29 8.83 -5.56
CA GLU A 574 -33.48 7.72 -6.49
C GLU A 574 -34.81 7.79 -7.24
N THR A 575 -34.82 7.26 -8.46
CA THR A 575 -36.02 7.02 -9.24
C THR A 575 -36.63 5.68 -8.85
N ALA A 576 -37.81 5.70 -8.24
CA ALA A 576 -38.49 4.49 -7.79
C ALA A 576 -38.83 3.53 -8.95
N MET A 577 -38.65 2.23 -8.71
CA MET A 577 -39.04 1.15 -9.61
C MET A 577 -40.30 0.45 -9.11
N THR A 578 -41.06 -0.14 -10.04
CA THR A 578 -42.29 -0.91 -9.76
C THR A 578 -42.10 -2.36 -10.14
N TYR A 579 -42.48 -3.30 -9.28
CA TYR A 579 -42.42 -4.72 -9.59
C TYR A 579 -43.54 -5.12 -10.57
N ASP A 580 -43.16 -5.70 -11.69
CA ASP A 580 -44.02 -6.36 -12.67
C ASP A 580 -44.07 -7.86 -12.37
N ALA A 581 -45.21 -8.34 -11.89
CA ALA A 581 -45.39 -9.75 -11.52
C ALA A 581 -45.59 -10.68 -12.73
N GLU A 582 -46.01 -10.16 -13.89
CA GLU A 582 -46.14 -10.97 -15.11
C GLU A 582 -44.76 -11.25 -15.71
N LYS A 583 -43.86 -10.26 -15.67
CA LYS A 583 -42.48 -10.39 -16.15
C LYS A 583 -41.51 -10.90 -15.07
N GLY A 584 -41.85 -10.76 -13.80
CA GLY A 584 -40.98 -11.12 -12.68
C GLY A 584 -39.79 -10.16 -12.48
N CYS A 585 -39.94 -8.88 -12.85
CA CYS A 585 -38.87 -7.89 -12.82
C CYS A 585 -39.29 -6.58 -12.15
N TRP A 586 -38.32 -5.78 -11.72
CA TRP A 586 -38.55 -4.39 -11.30
C TRP A 586 -38.34 -3.46 -12.49
N SER A 587 -39.25 -2.51 -12.73
CA SER A 587 -39.18 -1.64 -13.91
C SER A 587 -39.44 -0.17 -13.60
N CYS A 588 -38.86 0.71 -14.42
CA CYS A 588 -39.22 2.13 -14.47
C CYS A 588 -38.96 2.71 -15.87
N THR A 589 -39.67 3.78 -16.22
CA THR A 589 -39.33 4.61 -17.38
C THR A 589 -38.72 5.91 -16.88
N VAL A 590 -37.48 6.20 -17.31
CA VAL A 590 -36.69 7.30 -16.76
C VAL A 590 -35.87 7.99 -17.86
N ALA A 591 -35.73 9.31 -17.77
CA ALA A 591 -34.80 10.06 -18.60
C ALA A 591 -33.40 10.00 -17.98
N LEU A 592 -32.45 9.43 -18.72
CA LEU A 592 -31.04 9.32 -18.32
C LEU A 592 -30.17 10.28 -19.12
N THR A 593 -29.09 10.76 -18.51
CA THR A 593 -28.00 11.46 -19.18
C THR A 593 -26.77 10.57 -19.29
N ALA A 594 -25.76 11.00 -20.06
CA ALA A 594 -24.45 10.37 -19.98
C ALA A 594 -23.89 10.49 -18.56
N GLY A 595 -23.37 9.41 -17.99
CA GLY A 595 -22.93 9.35 -16.61
C GLY A 595 -22.99 7.95 -16.04
N GLU A 596 -23.15 7.84 -14.72
CA GLU A 596 -23.18 6.56 -14.00
C GLU A 596 -24.49 6.36 -13.24
N MET A 597 -24.92 5.11 -13.10
CA MET A 597 -26.10 4.70 -12.32
C MET A 597 -25.84 3.43 -11.51
N LYS A 598 -26.70 3.17 -10.53
CA LYS A 598 -26.71 1.99 -9.65
C LYS A 598 -28.14 1.69 -9.20
N PHE A 599 -28.37 0.49 -8.69
CA PHE A 599 -29.64 0.12 -8.07
C PHE A 599 -29.48 0.01 -6.56
N ARG A 600 -30.44 0.56 -5.81
CA ARG A 600 -30.45 0.54 -4.34
C ARG A 600 -31.77 -0.01 -3.82
N ALA A 601 -31.71 -1.00 -2.93
CA ALA A 601 -32.90 -1.54 -2.29
C ALA A 601 -33.32 -0.67 -1.10
N ASN A 602 -34.63 -0.57 -0.87
CA ASN A 602 -35.25 0.03 0.32
C ASN A 602 -34.82 1.48 0.63
N GLY A 603 -34.28 2.20 -0.37
CA GLY A 603 -33.83 3.58 -0.24
C GLY A 603 -32.69 3.82 0.75
N THR A 604 -31.94 2.78 1.12
CA THR A 604 -30.82 2.89 2.07
C THR A 604 -29.63 2.01 1.68
N TRP A 605 -28.43 2.54 1.92
CA TRP A 605 -27.18 1.78 1.81
C TRP A 605 -26.94 0.86 3.01
N ASP A 606 -27.57 1.14 4.16
CA ASP A 606 -27.36 0.41 5.42
C ASP A 606 -27.85 -1.04 5.35
N SER A 607 -28.79 -1.32 4.43
CA SER A 607 -29.25 -2.69 4.17
C SER A 607 -28.14 -3.58 3.59
N GLY A 608 -27.10 -2.98 3.00
CA GLY A 608 -26.04 -3.68 2.27
C GLY A 608 -26.50 -4.31 0.95
N VAL A 609 -27.73 -4.03 0.50
CA VAL A 609 -28.35 -4.57 -0.71
C VAL A 609 -28.40 -3.50 -1.80
N ASP A 610 -27.32 -3.40 -2.56
CA ASP A 610 -27.21 -2.57 -3.76
C ASP A 610 -26.54 -3.34 -4.90
N LEU A 611 -26.91 -3.00 -6.14
CA LEU A 611 -26.46 -3.72 -7.34
C LEU A 611 -25.86 -2.75 -8.37
N GLY A 612 -24.67 -3.11 -8.85
CA GLY A 612 -23.96 -2.47 -9.95
C GLY A 612 -23.38 -3.53 -10.90
N GLY A 613 -22.29 -3.23 -11.58
CA GLY A 613 -21.62 -4.15 -12.51
C GLY A 613 -21.91 -3.84 -13.97
N SER A 614 -22.26 -4.84 -14.75
CA SER A 614 -22.69 -4.67 -16.15
C SER A 614 -24.20 -4.94 -16.28
N LEU A 615 -24.79 -4.53 -17.41
CA LEU A 615 -26.21 -4.75 -17.66
C LEU A 615 -26.59 -6.24 -17.71
N ASP A 616 -25.67 -7.09 -18.17
CA ASP A 616 -25.86 -8.54 -18.29
C ASP A 616 -25.40 -9.34 -17.06
N ASP A 617 -24.69 -8.72 -16.11
CA ASP A 617 -24.29 -9.33 -14.84
C ASP A 617 -24.27 -8.30 -13.71
N LEU A 618 -25.43 -8.17 -13.05
CA LEU A 618 -25.58 -7.34 -11.86
C LEU A 618 -24.97 -8.03 -10.64
N VAL A 619 -24.08 -7.32 -9.97
CA VAL A 619 -23.29 -7.82 -8.84
C VAL A 619 -23.58 -6.98 -7.59
N PHE A 620 -23.70 -7.66 -6.44
CA PHE A 620 -23.80 -7.00 -5.15
C PHE A 620 -22.61 -6.10 -4.89
N LYS A 621 -22.89 -4.85 -4.52
CA LYS A 621 -21.87 -3.81 -4.30
C LYS A 621 -20.93 -3.64 -5.49
N GLY A 622 -21.36 -4.03 -6.69
CA GLY A 622 -20.59 -3.86 -7.92
C GLY A 622 -20.32 -2.39 -8.22
N SER A 623 -19.39 -2.14 -9.13
CA SER A 623 -19.08 -0.82 -9.67
C SER A 623 -20.32 -0.15 -10.27
N ASN A 624 -20.31 1.17 -10.41
CA ASN A 624 -21.42 1.86 -11.06
C ASN A 624 -21.53 1.45 -12.54
N ILE A 625 -22.76 1.47 -13.06
CA ILE A 625 -23.06 1.14 -14.44
C ILE A 625 -23.01 2.40 -15.28
N ALA A 626 -22.17 2.42 -16.31
CA ALA A 626 -22.06 3.57 -17.22
C ALA A 626 -23.28 3.65 -18.17
N VAL A 627 -23.80 4.86 -18.34
CA VAL A 627 -24.79 5.23 -19.35
C VAL A 627 -24.08 6.10 -20.38
N ALA A 628 -23.93 5.61 -21.61
CA ALA A 628 -23.18 6.31 -22.65
C ALA A 628 -23.99 7.41 -23.34
N GLU A 629 -25.28 7.19 -23.56
CA GLU A 629 -26.14 8.07 -24.34
C GLU A 629 -27.30 8.59 -23.49
N ALA A 630 -27.59 9.89 -23.62
CA ALA A 630 -28.75 10.48 -23.01
C ALA A 630 -30.02 10.06 -23.77
N GLY A 631 -31.08 9.74 -23.03
CA GLY A 631 -32.33 9.26 -23.62
C GLY A 631 -33.38 8.92 -22.57
N THR A 632 -34.60 8.67 -23.01
CA THR A 632 -35.62 8.07 -22.14
C THR A 632 -35.57 6.55 -22.33
N TYR A 633 -35.40 5.82 -21.23
CA TYR A 633 -35.25 4.37 -21.25
C TYR A 633 -36.34 3.73 -20.38
N LEU A 634 -36.87 2.62 -20.86
CA LEU A 634 -37.49 1.60 -20.02
C LEU A 634 -36.36 0.73 -19.45
N VAL A 635 -36.22 0.76 -18.13
CA VAL A 635 -35.28 -0.07 -17.38
C VAL A 635 -36.06 -1.24 -16.80
N GLU A 636 -35.62 -2.47 -17.06
CA GLU A 636 -36.20 -3.69 -16.46
C GLU A 636 -35.10 -4.52 -15.80
N MET A 637 -35.22 -4.80 -14.51
CA MET A 637 -34.25 -5.50 -13.68
C MET A 637 -34.77 -6.86 -13.21
N TYR A 638 -34.08 -7.91 -13.61
CA TYR A 638 -34.41 -9.32 -13.36
C TYR A 638 -33.46 -9.88 -12.30
N LEU A 639 -34.00 -10.14 -11.10
CA LEU A 639 -33.22 -10.55 -9.92
C LEU A 639 -33.31 -12.04 -9.60
N GLN A 640 -34.41 -12.71 -9.95
CA GLN A 640 -34.56 -14.14 -9.69
C GLN A 640 -33.86 -14.95 -10.78
N ARG A 641 -32.93 -15.83 -10.38
CA ARG A 641 -32.21 -16.73 -11.28
C ARG A 641 -33.05 -17.95 -11.65
N THR A 642 -34.08 -17.75 -12.45
CA THR A 642 -34.96 -18.82 -12.96
C THR A 642 -34.62 -19.21 -14.40
N GLY A 643 -34.47 -18.22 -15.28
CA GLY A 643 -34.10 -18.40 -16.70
C GLY A 643 -32.68 -17.97 -17.05
N SER A 644 -31.92 -17.43 -16.10
CA SER A 644 -30.52 -17.01 -16.26
C SER A 644 -29.71 -17.35 -15.00
N ALA A 645 -28.41 -17.57 -15.17
CA ALA A 645 -27.45 -17.69 -14.06
C ALA A 645 -27.04 -16.32 -13.48
N GLN A 646 -27.17 -15.25 -14.27
CA GLN A 646 -26.92 -13.87 -13.82
C GLN A 646 -28.21 -13.18 -13.37
N MET A 647 -28.06 -12.22 -12.48
CA MET A 647 -29.05 -11.13 -12.34
C MET A 647 -28.70 -10.11 -13.42
N TYR A 648 -29.68 -9.52 -14.08
CA TYR A 648 -29.40 -8.61 -15.20
C TYR A 648 -30.45 -7.52 -15.28
N CYS A 649 -30.16 -6.46 -16.04
CA CYS A 649 -31.15 -5.49 -16.43
C CYS A 649 -31.07 -5.16 -17.93
N THR A 650 -32.15 -4.61 -18.46
CA THR A 650 -32.23 -4.13 -19.84
C THR A 650 -32.54 -2.65 -19.83
N LEU A 651 -31.90 -1.92 -20.76
CA LEU A 651 -32.18 -0.50 -21.03
C LEU A 651 -32.73 -0.41 -22.46
N THR A 652 -34.04 -0.19 -22.57
CA THR A 652 -34.73 -0.09 -23.87
C THR A 652 -35.12 1.36 -24.13
N ALA A 653 -34.50 2.00 -25.14
CA ALA A 653 -34.87 3.36 -25.55
C ALA A 653 -36.37 3.44 -25.92
N GLN A 654 -37.03 4.53 -25.51
CA GLN A 654 -38.47 4.78 -25.71
C GLN A 654 -38.77 5.75 -26.85
#